data_AF-A0AAU2SH51-F1
#
_entry.id   AF-A0AAU2SH51-F1
#
_cell.length_a   1.000
_cell.length_b   1.000
_cell.length_c   1.000
_cell.angle_alpha   90.00
_cell.angle_beta   90.00
_cell.angle_gamma   90.00
#
_symmetry.space_group_name_H-M   'P 1'
#
loop_
_entity.id
_entity.type
_entity.pdbx_description
1 polymer ?
#
loop_
_entity_poly.entity_id
_entity_poly.type
_entity_poly.pdbx_seq_one_letter_code
_entity_poly.pdbx_strand_id
1 'polypeptide(L)'
;MAPRRRRRTVRRLWTAVTAALALPFAMLSVASTPAQAAAVQCSVDYKTNDWGSGFTTDVTITNRGTDAISGWTLTYAYSGNQKLSNGWNGTWSQSGQTVTVNSATHNANIAAGAAVSTGAQFTYSGTNAAPTSFAINGTSCTGAHQPPITVLTSPAAGAVYTQGNAVPLAATAAAADGATISKVEFYDNTTLLGTDTTSPFSLSASSLTVGSHSLLAKAYDSLGASAESTPVGITVVSGPAIVASATQLAVQQGETGTFGVKLSTQPSANVTVTTTRATGNSGLSVTGGASLTFTPSNWNTAQNVTITADASGTGAATFESTATGHAKSSVTVTQIEAAGEYDARFLELYGKITNPANGYFSPEGIPYHSVETLIVEAPDHGHETTSEAYSYLLWLQAMYGKVTGDWTKFNGAWDIMEKYMIPTHADQPTNSFYNASKPATYAPELDTPNEYPAKLDTGVSVGSDPIAGELKSAYGTDDVYGMHWLQDVDNVYGYGNAPGKCEAGPTDTGPSYINTFQRGAQESVWETVPQPTCDAFKYGGKNGYLDLFTGDASYAKQWKFTNAPDADARAVQAAYWADKWADAQGKGSQISATVAKAAKMGDYLRYSMYDKYFKKIGNCVGPTTCAAGTGKDASMYLMSWYYAWGGATDTSAGWAWRIGSSHAHGGYQNPMAAYALSAYADLKPKSSTGAADWGTSLTRQIEFYRWLQSNEGAIAGGATNSWAGRYATPPAGKSTFYGMYYDQQPVYHDPPSNQWFGFQAWSMERVAEYYQQTGNAAAKTVLDKWVDWALDHTTINPDGTYQIPSTLQWSGQPDTWNASSPGSNSGLHVTVADYTNDVGVAAAYAKTLTYYADRSGDTAAATTAKALLDGMWDNHQDALGIAVPETRSDYNRFDDGVYVPSGWTGTMPNGDAINSSSTFDSIRSFYEDDPAWSKIEAYLAGGAAPSFTYHRFWAQADIALAMGSYAELLE
;
A
#
# COMPACT_ATOMS: atom_id res chain seq x y z
N MET A 1 -56.27 -7.24 -42.80
CA MET A 1 -57.37 -8.07 -42.25
C MET A 1 -56.81 -8.92 -41.11
N ALA A 2 -57.51 -8.99 -39.97
CA ALA A 2 -57.40 -10.14 -39.04
C ALA A 2 -58.26 -11.31 -39.59
N PRO A 3 -58.26 -12.57 -39.06
CA PRO A 3 -57.78 -12.96 -37.70
C PRO A 3 -57.25 -14.42 -37.47
N ARG A 4 -56.79 -14.68 -36.21
CA ARG A 4 -56.92 -15.95 -35.42
C ARG A 4 -56.07 -17.19 -35.87
N ARG A 5 -55.65 -18.14 -35.00
CA ARG A 5 -56.30 -18.69 -33.77
C ARG A 5 -55.42 -19.66 -32.93
N ARG A 6 -55.86 -19.92 -31.66
CA ARG A 6 -55.42 -20.92 -30.63
C ARG A 6 -54.15 -20.49 -29.83
N ARG A 7 -53.82 -20.93 -28.60
CA ARG A 7 -54.41 -21.67 -27.42
C ARG A 7 -53.44 -21.43 -26.20
N ARG A 8 -53.71 -21.62 -24.89
CA ARG A 8 -54.92 -21.60 -24.01
C ARG A 8 -54.57 -21.85 -22.50
N THR A 9 -54.74 -20.85 -21.61
CA THR A 9 -55.00 -20.94 -20.11
C THR A 9 -53.89 -21.48 -19.17
N VAL A 10 -53.82 -21.27 -17.82
CA VAL A 10 -54.76 -20.90 -16.71
C VAL A 10 -53.96 -20.21 -15.54
N ARG A 11 -54.43 -19.19 -14.77
CA ARG A 11 -55.04 -19.22 -13.39
C ARG A 11 -55.19 -17.77 -12.83
N ARG A 12 -56.40 -17.29 -12.46
CA ARG A 12 -57.04 -17.14 -11.09
C ARG A 12 -56.82 -15.75 -10.43
N LEU A 13 -57.77 -15.09 -9.70
CA LEU A 13 -59.25 -15.12 -9.66
C LEU A 13 -59.83 -13.95 -8.76
N TRP A 14 -60.65 -13.02 -9.31
CA TRP A 14 -61.80 -12.22 -8.74
C TRP A 14 -61.61 -11.32 -7.47
N THR A 15 -62.23 -10.15 -7.20
CA THR A 15 -63.43 -9.33 -7.62
C THR A 15 -64.76 -9.55 -6.85
N ALA A 16 -65.21 -8.52 -6.09
CA ALA A 16 -66.57 -8.23 -5.56
C ALA A 16 -66.56 -6.84 -4.86
N VAL A 17 -67.63 -6.14 -4.40
CA VAL A 17 -69.06 -5.91 -4.75
C VAL A 17 -69.53 -4.62 -4.00
N THR A 18 -70.57 -3.89 -4.44
CA THR A 18 -71.15 -2.70 -3.76
C THR A 18 -72.68 -2.75 -3.60
N ALA A 19 -73.23 -2.34 -2.45
CA ALA A 19 -74.60 -1.78 -2.27
C ALA A 19 -74.77 -1.15 -0.85
N ALA A 20 -75.71 -0.21 -0.68
CA ALA A 20 -75.92 0.59 0.54
C ALA A 20 -77.37 0.53 1.07
N LEU A 21 -77.60 0.90 2.34
CA LEU A 21 -78.96 1.11 2.92
C LEU A 21 -78.97 2.08 4.13
N ALA A 22 -79.83 3.11 4.02
CA ALA A 22 -80.57 3.87 5.05
C ALA A 22 -79.88 4.67 6.21
N LEU A 23 -80.21 5.98 6.24
CA LEU A 23 -80.24 6.97 7.35
C LEU A 23 -81.30 6.61 8.44
N PRO A 24 -81.41 7.24 9.66
CA PRO A 24 -81.24 8.69 9.92
C PRO A 24 -80.78 9.23 11.31
N PHE A 25 -80.48 10.54 11.34
CA PHE A 25 -80.65 11.54 12.43
C PHE A 25 -80.06 11.34 13.86
N ALA A 26 -79.12 12.21 14.23
CA ALA A 26 -79.24 13.12 15.39
C ALA A 26 -78.18 14.26 15.32
N MET A 27 -78.59 15.52 15.47
CA MET A 27 -77.67 16.63 15.76
C MET A 27 -77.50 16.75 17.28
N LEU A 28 -76.28 16.97 17.76
CA LEU A 28 -76.00 17.65 19.03
C LEU A 28 -74.59 18.24 19.01
N SER A 29 -74.33 19.19 19.90
CA SER A 29 -73.47 20.34 19.60
C SER A 29 -72.36 20.60 20.62
N VAL A 30 -71.25 21.14 20.12
CA VAL A 30 -70.17 21.87 20.81
C VAL A 30 -69.35 21.11 21.87
N ALA A 31 -68.10 20.80 21.52
CA ALA A 31 -66.94 21.11 22.36
C ALA A 31 -65.67 21.14 21.48
N SER A 32 -65.34 22.29 20.91
CA SER A 32 -64.00 22.52 20.38
C SER A 32 -63.05 22.69 21.55
N THR A 33 -62.34 21.63 21.93
CA THR A 33 -61.19 21.76 22.83
C THR A 33 -60.17 22.70 22.16
N PRO A 34 -59.63 23.69 22.89
CA PRO A 34 -58.49 24.42 22.35
C PRO A 34 -57.35 23.42 22.14
N ALA A 35 -56.70 23.48 20.98
CA ALA A 35 -55.42 22.80 20.79
C ALA A 35 -54.45 23.38 21.82
N GLN A 36 -54.15 22.60 22.87
CA GLN A 36 -53.10 22.95 23.81
C GLN A 36 -51.80 22.95 23.01
N ALA A 37 -51.11 24.09 22.96
CA ALA A 37 -49.75 24.11 22.43
C ALA A 37 -48.93 23.08 23.23
N ALA A 38 -48.20 22.21 22.53
CA ALA A 38 -47.34 21.23 23.19
C ALA A 38 -46.39 21.97 24.14
N ALA A 39 -46.35 21.56 25.41
CA ALA A 39 -45.52 22.20 26.40
C ALA A 39 -44.05 22.08 25.97
N VAL A 40 -43.32 23.21 25.96
CA VAL A 40 -41.91 23.23 25.56
C VAL A 40 -41.10 22.34 26.51
N GLN A 41 -40.61 21.22 26.00
CA GLN A 41 -39.69 20.34 26.72
C GLN A 41 -38.26 20.73 26.38
N CYS A 42 -37.50 21.19 27.37
CA CYS A 42 -36.16 21.71 27.18
C CYS A 42 -35.24 21.32 28.34
N SER A 43 -33.95 21.21 28.04
CA SER A 43 -32.87 21.24 29.02
C SER A 43 -31.93 22.41 28.71
N VAL A 44 -31.34 23.00 29.74
CA VAL A 44 -30.38 24.11 29.61
C VAL A 44 -29.10 23.77 30.35
N ASP A 45 -28.00 23.64 29.62
CA ASP A 45 -26.66 23.46 30.17
C ASP A 45 -26.01 24.84 30.33
N TYR A 46 -25.50 25.14 31.53
CA TYR A 46 -24.91 26.43 31.88
C TYR A 46 -23.47 26.20 32.36
N LYS A 47 -22.50 26.70 31.60
CA LYS A 47 -21.06 26.63 31.93
C LYS A 47 -20.50 28.03 32.12
N THR A 48 -19.46 28.16 32.94
CA THR A 48 -18.78 29.44 33.22
C THR A 48 -17.26 29.30 33.20
N ASN A 49 -16.59 30.30 32.64
CA ASN A 49 -15.17 30.55 32.86
C ASN A 49 -15.04 31.84 33.68
N ASP A 50 -14.60 31.72 34.93
CA ASP A 50 -14.65 32.75 35.97
C ASP A 50 -13.24 33.12 36.46
N TRP A 51 -12.96 34.41 36.53
CA TRP A 51 -11.68 34.98 36.97
C TRP A 51 -11.81 35.88 38.23
N GLY A 52 -12.86 35.67 39.04
CA GLY A 52 -12.98 36.20 40.41
C GLY A 52 -13.56 37.62 40.55
N SER A 53 -13.70 38.34 39.44
CA SER A 53 -14.35 39.68 39.35
C SER A 53 -15.31 39.81 38.17
N GLY A 54 -15.28 38.81 37.29
CA GLY A 54 -16.16 38.66 36.15
C GLY A 54 -16.02 37.25 35.59
N PHE A 55 -16.94 36.89 34.72
CA PHE A 55 -16.95 35.58 34.06
C PHE A 55 -17.56 35.69 32.67
N THR A 56 -17.25 34.71 31.83
CA THR A 56 -18.06 34.38 30.64
C THR A 56 -18.95 33.20 30.98
N THR A 57 -20.16 33.16 30.41
CA THR A 57 -21.04 32.00 30.44
C THR A 57 -21.37 31.55 29.03
N ASP A 58 -21.38 30.23 28.85
CA ASP A 58 -21.92 29.55 27.68
C ASP A 58 -23.16 28.77 28.11
N VAL A 59 -24.28 29.05 27.45
CA VAL A 59 -25.59 28.50 27.74
C VAL A 59 -26.09 27.73 26.52
N THR A 60 -26.28 26.42 26.66
CA THR A 60 -26.75 25.55 25.58
C THR A 60 -28.17 25.10 25.85
N ILE A 61 -29.08 25.43 24.94
CA ILE A 61 -30.51 25.12 25.01
C ILE A 61 -30.76 23.91 24.12
N THR A 62 -31.19 22.80 24.69
CA THR A 62 -31.56 21.59 23.93
C THR A 62 -33.07 21.41 23.91
N ASN A 63 -33.64 21.23 22.71
CA ASN A 63 -35.04 20.86 22.55
C ASN A 63 -35.22 19.37 22.81
N ARG A 64 -35.97 19.03 23.86
CA ARG A 64 -36.28 17.65 24.27
C ARG A 64 -37.68 17.20 23.83
N GLY A 65 -38.47 18.09 23.23
CA GLY A 65 -39.79 17.78 22.68
C GLY A 65 -39.72 17.16 21.29
N THR A 66 -40.88 16.70 20.80
CA THR A 66 -41.06 16.14 19.45
C THR A 66 -41.26 17.20 18.37
N ASP A 67 -41.65 18.42 18.75
CA ASP A 67 -41.89 19.56 17.86
C ASP A 67 -40.73 20.55 17.90
N ALA A 68 -40.46 21.24 16.79
CA ALA A 68 -39.40 22.26 16.72
C ALA A 68 -39.77 23.53 17.50
N ILE A 69 -38.82 24.10 18.25
CA ILE A 69 -38.97 25.40 18.91
C ILE A 69 -38.64 26.48 17.89
N SER A 70 -39.68 27.11 17.32
CA SER A 70 -39.55 28.22 16.37
C SER A 70 -39.62 29.57 17.08
N GLY A 71 -38.46 30.18 17.29
CA GLY A 71 -38.26 31.37 18.11
C GLY A 71 -38.15 30.99 19.59
N TRP A 72 -37.05 31.39 20.23
CA TRP A 72 -36.84 31.14 21.66
C TRP A 72 -36.44 32.40 22.42
N THR A 73 -37.04 32.54 23.60
CA THR A 73 -36.66 33.50 24.63
C THR A 73 -36.24 32.71 25.87
N LEU A 74 -34.95 32.75 26.19
CA LEU A 74 -34.40 32.23 27.43
C LEU A 74 -34.56 33.27 28.55
N THR A 75 -35.06 32.84 29.70
CA THR A 75 -35.12 33.67 30.92
C THR A 75 -34.62 32.90 32.12
N TYR A 76 -33.77 33.54 32.92
CA TYR A 76 -33.28 33.04 34.20
C TYR A 76 -32.93 34.20 35.14
N ALA A 77 -32.61 33.93 36.41
CA ALA A 77 -32.18 34.96 37.35
C ALA A 77 -31.01 34.50 38.21
N TYR A 78 -30.09 35.41 38.52
CA TYR A 78 -29.08 35.20 39.55
C TYR A 78 -29.65 35.50 40.95
N SER A 79 -29.05 34.91 41.99
CA SER A 79 -29.32 35.23 43.40
C SER A 79 -28.38 36.28 44.00
N GLY A 80 -27.41 36.76 43.19
CA GLY A 80 -26.36 37.69 43.61
C GLY A 80 -26.35 38.99 42.79
N ASN A 81 -25.19 39.65 42.76
CA ASN A 81 -25.02 40.97 42.14
C ASN A 81 -24.47 40.95 40.70
N GLN A 82 -24.53 39.81 40.01
CA GLN A 82 -24.06 39.64 38.63
C GLN A 82 -24.66 40.69 37.68
N LYS A 83 -23.81 41.39 36.92
CA LYS A 83 -24.20 42.41 35.93
C LYS A 83 -23.71 42.09 34.53
N LEU A 84 -24.67 41.99 33.60
CA LEU A 84 -24.42 41.76 32.18
C LEU A 84 -23.58 42.90 31.61
N SER A 85 -22.50 42.55 30.91
CA SER A 85 -21.58 43.49 30.26
C SER A 85 -21.73 43.46 28.74
N ASN A 86 -21.76 42.27 28.14
CA ASN A 86 -22.02 42.06 26.71
C ASN A 86 -22.53 40.61 26.46
N GLY A 87 -23.11 40.34 25.29
CA GLY A 87 -23.52 38.98 24.90
C GLY A 87 -23.49 38.74 23.39
N TRP A 88 -23.44 37.48 22.98
CA TRP A 88 -23.38 37.00 21.60
C TRP A 88 -24.38 35.86 21.36
N ASN A 89 -24.62 35.53 20.08
CA ASN A 89 -25.56 34.50 19.63
C ASN A 89 -27.00 34.62 20.20
N GLY A 90 -27.39 35.84 20.54
CA GLY A 90 -28.72 36.23 21.01
C GLY A 90 -28.75 37.72 21.34
N THR A 91 -29.95 38.29 21.47
CA THR A 91 -30.15 39.65 21.97
C THR A 91 -30.33 39.58 23.49
N TRP A 92 -29.27 39.93 24.23
CA TRP A 92 -29.21 39.85 25.68
C TRP A 92 -29.71 41.13 26.36
N SER A 93 -30.37 40.97 27.50
CA SER A 93 -30.87 42.06 28.34
C SER A 93 -30.92 41.61 29.81
N GLN A 94 -30.80 42.57 30.74
CA GLN A 94 -30.93 42.29 32.16
C GLN A 94 -31.78 43.38 32.86
N SER A 95 -32.72 42.96 33.71
CA SER A 95 -33.50 43.83 34.58
C SER A 95 -33.46 43.31 36.02
N GLY A 96 -32.94 44.13 36.94
CA GLY A 96 -32.65 43.70 38.30
C GLY A 96 -31.60 42.58 38.34
N GLN A 97 -32.05 41.37 38.69
CA GLN A 97 -31.27 40.12 38.68
C GLN A 97 -31.66 39.18 37.51
N THR A 98 -32.78 39.46 36.83
CA THR A 98 -33.34 38.62 35.75
C THR A 98 -32.63 38.92 34.44
N VAL A 99 -32.18 37.88 33.76
CA VAL A 99 -31.60 37.92 32.41
C VAL A 99 -32.62 37.38 31.42
N THR A 100 -32.75 38.05 30.28
CA THR A 100 -33.60 37.62 29.17
C THR A 100 -32.79 37.69 27.87
N VAL A 101 -32.79 36.58 27.12
CA VAL A 101 -32.07 36.42 25.85
C VAL A 101 -33.08 36.01 24.77
N ASN A 102 -33.22 36.82 23.72
CA ASN A 102 -34.00 36.46 22.54
C ASN A 102 -33.09 35.87 21.46
N SER A 103 -33.56 34.85 20.75
CA SER A 103 -32.81 34.18 19.68
C SER A 103 -32.30 35.14 18.60
N ALA A 104 -31.10 34.88 18.07
CA ALA A 104 -30.62 35.53 16.85
C ALA A 104 -31.26 34.89 15.61
N THR A 105 -31.36 35.62 14.49
CA THR A 105 -32.05 35.13 13.28
C THR A 105 -31.50 33.81 12.75
N HIS A 106 -30.20 33.55 12.90
CA HIS A 106 -29.55 32.32 12.44
C HIS A 106 -29.76 31.10 13.35
N ASN A 107 -30.14 31.29 14.62
CA ASN A 107 -30.34 30.21 15.60
C ASN A 107 -31.76 30.17 16.18
N ALA A 108 -32.71 30.86 15.55
CA ALA A 108 -34.09 30.99 16.04
C ALA A 108 -34.88 29.68 16.05
N ASN A 109 -34.55 28.70 15.21
CA ASN A 109 -35.26 27.42 15.14
C ASN A 109 -34.42 26.28 15.74
N ILE A 110 -34.94 25.60 16.76
CA ILE A 110 -34.32 24.41 17.37
C ILE A 110 -35.17 23.19 17.03
N ALA A 111 -34.70 22.35 16.10
CA ALA A 111 -35.38 21.10 15.75
C ALA A 111 -35.49 20.14 16.97
N ALA A 112 -36.41 19.19 16.92
CA ALA A 112 -36.54 18.15 17.96
C ALA A 112 -35.21 17.39 18.14
N GLY A 113 -34.74 17.28 19.39
CA GLY A 113 -33.44 16.68 19.72
C GLY A 113 -32.20 17.54 19.42
N ALA A 114 -32.35 18.69 18.75
CA ALA A 114 -31.25 19.60 18.46
C ALA A 114 -30.96 20.58 19.61
N ALA A 115 -29.80 21.22 19.57
CA ALA A 115 -29.38 22.22 20.54
C ALA A 115 -28.80 23.48 19.86
N VAL A 116 -28.86 24.61 20.57
CA VAL A 116 -28.22 25.88 20.19
C VAL A 116 -27.53 26.50 21.39
N SER A 117 -26.42 27.20 21.17
CA SER A 117 -25.63 27.83 22.24
C SER A 117 -25.62 29.36 22.11
N THR A 118 -25.71 30.04 23.25
CA THR A 118 -25.64 31.50 23.40
C THR A 118 -24.75 31.84 24.59
N GLY A 119 -24.02 32.95 24.54
CA GLY A 119 -23.04 33.28 25.59
C GLY A 119 -22.95 34.76 25.91
N ALA A 120 -22.44 35.06 27.10
CA ALA A 120 -22.34 36.43 27.60
C ALA A 120 -21.23 36.62 28.64
N GLN A 121 -20.80 37.87 28.82
CA GLN A 121 -19.85 38.30 29.84
C GLN A 121 -20.56 39.08 30.94
N PHE A 122 -20.23 38.77 32.20
CA PHE A 122 -20.78 39.39 33.39
C PHE A 122 -19.67 39.88 34.34
N THR A 123 -19.98 40.88 35.16
CA THR A 123 -19.18 41.33 36.32
C THR A 123 -19.91 41.03 37.63
N TYR A 124 -19.21 40.79 38.72
CA TYR A 124 -19.81 40.54 40.04
C TYR A 124 -18.81 40.81 41.17
N SER A 125 -19.22 40.66 42.43
CA SER A 125 -18.29 40.65 43.58
C SER A 125 -18.72 39.64 44.64
N GLY A 126 -17.77 38.90 45.22
CA GLY A 126 -18.06 37.92 46.27
C GLY A 126 -18.22 36.52 45.68
N THR A 127 -19.42 35.94 45.76
CA THR A 127 -19.69 34.57 45.29
C THR A 127 -20.44 34.55 43.95
N ASN A 128 -19.98 33.72 43.02
CA ASN A 128 -20.64 33.53 41.72
C ASN A 128 -21.55 32.28 41.72
N ALA A 129 -22.71 32.37 42.36
CA ALA A 129 -23.68 31.29 42.34
C ALA A 129 -24.37 31.19 40.96
N ALA A 130 -24.36 29.99 40.36
CA ALA A 130 -25.05 29.72 39.10
C ALA A 130 -26.59 29.79 39.27
N PRO A 131 -27.36 30.17 38.22
CA PRO A 131 -28.81 30.13 38.24
C PRO A 131 -29.32 28.68 38.39
N THR A 132 -30.33 28.47 39.24
CA THR A 132 -30.91 27.15 39.51
C THR A 132 -32.18 26.86 38.72
N SER A 133 -32.70 27.82 37.96
CA SER A 133 -33.88 27.66 37.12
C SER A 133 -33.76 28.47 35.82
N PHE A 134 -34.20 27.85 34.73
CA PHE A 134 -34.20 28.42 33.38
C PHE A 134 -35.57 28.17 32.74
N ALA A 135 -36.06 29.11 31.96
CA ALA A 135 -37.28 28.96 31.19
C ALA A 135 -37.08 29.33 29.72
N ILE A 136 -37.69 28.57 28.81
CA ILE A 136 -37.77 28.85 27.38
C ILE A 136 -39.23 29.20 27.05
N ASN A 137 -39.45 30.36 26.44
CA ASN A 137 -40.79 30.86 26.08
C ASN A 137 -41.78 30.85 27.27
N GLY A 138 -41.28 31.12 28.48
CA GLY A 138 -42.06 31.10 29.72
C GLY A 138 -42.31 29.71 30.33
N THR A 139 -41.91 28.62 29.66
CA THR A 139 -42.00 27.25 30.20
C THR A 139 -40.70 26.91 30.91
N SER A 140 -40.77 26.46 32.17
CA SER A 140 -39.57 26.05 32.92
C SER A 140 -38.95 24.82 32.27
N CYS A 141 -37.67 24.92 31.91
CA CYS A 141 -36.86 23.75 31.63
C CYS A 141 -36.56 23.05 32.96
N THR A 142 -36.59 21.72 32.98
CA THR A 142 -35.98 20.95 34.07
C THR A 142 -34.46 21.10 33.94
N GLY A 143 -33.79 21.51 35.03
CA GLY A 143 -32.37 21.86 35.02
C GLY A 143 -31.45 20.72 34.59
N ALA A 144 -30.23 21.05 34.19
CA ALA A 144 -29.22 20.09 33.75
C ALA A 144 -28.98 19.01 34.81
N HIS A 145 -29.39 17.78 34.47
CA HIS A 145 -29.04 16.57 35.19
C HIS A 145 -27.52 16.39 35.16
N GLN A 146 -26.89 16.35 36.33
CA GLN A 146 -25.44 16.19 36.44
C GLN A 146 -25.01 14.80 35.92
N PRO A 147 -24.04 14.74 34.98
CA PRO A 147 -23.46 13.47 34.55
C PRO A 147 -22.93 12.65 35.74
N PRO A 148 -22.84 11.31 35.61
CA PRO A 148 -22.28 10.48 36.65
C PRO A 148 -20.80 10.83 36.86
N ILE A 149 -20.24 10.49 38.03
CA ILE A 149 -18.79 10.40 38.19
C ILE A 149 -18.35 8.97 37.92
N THR A 150 -17.18 8.77 37.31
CA THR A 150 -16.57 7.44 37.17
C THR A 150 -15.06 7.48 37.30
N VAL A 151 -14.50 6.45 37.90
CA VAL A 151 -13.07 6.26 38.10
C VAL A 151 -12.73 4.82 37.76
N LEU A 152 -11.79 4.62 36.83
CA LEU A 152 -11.19 3.32 36.59
C LEU A 152 -10.22 3.02 37.75
N THR A 153 -10.51 1.99 38.53
CA THR A 153 -9.78 1.61 39.75
C THR A 153 -8.85 0.41 39.56
N SER A 154 -8.99 -0.30 38.44
CA SER A 154 -8.05 -1.31 37.94
C SER A 154 -8.05 -1.26 36.40
N PRO A 155 -6.91 -1.44 35.72
CA PRO A 155 -5.57 -1.69 36.27
C PRO A 155 -4.92 -0.44 36.92
N ALA A 156 -3.72 -0.62 37.49
CA ALA A 156 -2.89 0.50 37.94
C ALA A 156 -2.15 1.16 36.75
N ALA A 157 -1.90 2.46 36.82
CA ALA A 157 -1.12 3.17 35.80
C ALA A 157 0.31 2.62 35.72
N GLY A 158 0.79 2.38 34.50
CA GLY A 158 2.08 1.75 34.23
C GLY A 158 2.13 0.25 34.49
N ALA A 159 0.99 -0.40 34.77
CA ALA A 159 0.97 -1.86 34.94
C ALA A 159 1.41 -2.56 33.64
N VAL A 160 2.16 -3.66 33.81
CA VAL A 160 2.61 -4.51 32.70
C VAL A 160 1.86 -5.83 32.75
N TYR A 161 1.20 -6.17 31.65
CA TYR A 161 0.52 -7.44 31.44
C TYR A 161 1.21 -8.23 30.33
N THR A 162 0.92 -9.53 30.25
CA THR A 162 1.44 -10.42 29.21
C THR A 162 0.32 -10.73 28.22
N GLN A 163 0.60 -10.74 26.93
CA GLN A 163 -0.37 -11.07 25.89
C GLN A 163 -1.06 -12.41 26.19
N GLY A 164 -2.40 -12.44 26.07
CA GLY A 164 -3.23 -13.61 26.39
C GLY A 164 -3.58 -13.77 27.88
N ASN A 165 -2.93 -13.06 28.79
CA ASN A 165 -3.41 -12.94 30.17
C ASN A 165 -4.54 -11.91 30.24
N ALA A 166 -5.53 -12.17 31.09
CA ALA A 166 -6.62 -11.25 31.31
C ALA A 166 -6.16 -9.99 32.06
N VAL A 167 -6.44 -8.81 31.49
CA VAL A 167 -6.31 -7.51 32.15
C VAL A 167 -7.59 -7.23 32.93
N PRO A 168 -7.54 -7.13 34.28
CA PRO A 168 -8.69 -6.83 35.10
C PRO A 168 -9.00 -5.33 35.05
N LEU A 169 -10.14 -5.01 34.46
CA LEU A 169 -10.74 -3.69 34.48
C LEU A 169 -11.76 -3.64 35.61
N ALA A 170 -11.70 -2.61 36.45
CA ALA A 170 -12.70 -2.35 37.48
C ALA A 170 -12.96 -0.84 37.53
N ALA A 171 -14.21 -0.46 37.71
CA ALA A 171 -14.59 0.95 37.81
C ALA A 171 -15.56 1.18 38.96
N THR A 172 -15.39 2.31 39.65
CA THR A 172 -16.44 2.88 40.47
C THR A 172 -17.19 3.91 39.64
N ALA A 173 -18.51 3.94 39.81
CA ALA A 173 -19.37 4.93 39.19
C ALA A 173 -20.48 5.33 40.17
N ALA A 174 -20.81 6.62 40.22
CA ALA A 174 -21.90 7.14 41.05
C ALA A 174 -22.70 8.18 40.26
N ALA A 175 -24.02 8.02 40.25
CA ALA A 175 -24.94 8.96 39.61
C ALA A 175 -25.26 10.12 40.56
N ALA A 176 -25.51 11.29 39.99
CA ALA A 176 -25.96 12.48 40.69
C ALA A 176 -27.49 12.64 40.60
N ASP A 177 -28.03 13.68 41.24
CA ASP A 177 -29.43 14.15 41.15
C ASP A 177 -30.53 13.08 41.36
N GLY A 178 -30.21 12.00 42.09
CA GLY A 178 -31.14 10.90 42.37
C GLY A 178 -31.29 9.89 41.23
N ALA A 179 -30.50 10.00 40.16
CA ALA A 179 -30.40 8.98 39.13
C ALA A 179 -29.65 7.72 39.63
N THR A 180 -29.62 6.67 38.81
CA THR A 180 -28.86 5.44 39.06
C THR A 180 -27.92 5.16 37.89
N ILE A 181 -26.79 4.48 38.10
CA ILE A 181 -25.91 4.06 37.00
C ILE A 181 -26.63 2.95 36.21
N SER A 182 -26.80 3.15 34.90
CA SER A 182 -27.45 2.20 34.00
C SER A 182 -26.46 1.21 33.38
N LYS A 183 -25.23 1.66 33.08
CA LYS A 183 -24.11 0.83 32.61
C LYS A 183 -22.76 1.53 32.79
N VAL A 184 -21.69 0.75 32.80
CA VAL A 184 -20.32 1.20 32.56
C VAL A 184 -19.77 0.46 31.36
N GLU A 185 -19.19 1.21 30.43
CA GLU A 185 -18.46 0.68 29.28
C GLU A 185 -16.96 0.82 29.53
N PHE A 186 -16.18 -0.18 29.09
CA PHE A 186 -14.73 -0.15 29.18
C PHE A 186 -14.12 -0.10 27.79
N TYR A 187 -13.13 0.76 27.60
CA TYR A 187 -12.49 1.02 26.32
C TYR A 187 -10.98 0.84 26.41
N ASP A 188 -10.36 0.49 25.28
CA ASP A 188 -8.94 0.70 24.99
C ASP A 188 -8.83 1.70 23.85
N ASN A 189 -8.22 2.85 24.10
CA ASN A 189 -8.27 4.03 23.23
C ASN A 189 -9.73 4.35 22.86
N THR A 190 -10.13 4.17 21.59
CA THR A 190 -11.51 4.36 21.10
C THR A 190 -12.30 3.05 20.95
N THR A 191 -11.70 1.90 21.20
CA THR A 191 -12.28 0.57 20.98
C THR A 191 -13.02 0.08 22.22
N LEU A 192 -14.32 -0.19 22.10
CA LEU A 192 -15.13 -0.77 23.18
C LEU A 192 -14.71 -2.22 23.45
N LEU A 193 -14.22 -2.50 24.66
CA LEU A 193 -13.85 -3.84 25.13
C LEU A 193 -15.06 -4.60 25.69
N GLY A 194 -16.02 -3.89 26.28
CA GLY A 194 -17.22 -4.49 26.85
C GLY A 194 -18.05 -3.54 27.70
N THR A 195 -19.21 -4.02 28.14
CA THR A 195 -20.18 -3.27 28.95
C THR A 195 -20.59 -4.10 30.17
N ASP A 196 -20.61 -3.48 31.34
CA ASP A 196 -21.16 -4.04 32.56
C ASP A 196 -22.36 -3.20 33.04
N THR A 197 -23.46 -3.87 33.38
CA THR A 197 -24.71 -3.26 33.85
C THR A 197 -24.95 -3.50 35.35
N THR A 198 -24.00 -4.08 36.09
CA THR A 198 -24.21 -4.47 37.49
C THR A 198 -23.01 -4.10 38.36
N SER A 199 -23.24 -3.23 39.34
CA SER A 199 -22.21 -2.86 40.32
C SER A 199 -21.90 -4.03 41.26
N PRO A 200 -20.62 -4.33 41.60
CA PRO A 200 -19.41 -3.58 41.22
C PRO A 200 -18.98 -3.81 39.76
N PHE A 201 -18.80 -2.71 39.02
CA PHE A 201 -18.54 -2.78 37.58
C PHE A 201 -17.14 -3.30 37.28
N SER A 202 -17.06 -4.37 36.47
CA SER A 202 -15.80 -5.00 36.11
C SER A 202 -15.82 -5.64 34.73
N LEU A 203 -14.65 -5.74 34.10
CA LEU A 203 -14.44 -6.48 32.85
C LEU A 203 -13.09 -7.22 32.91
N SER A 204 -12.99 -8.33 32.18
CA SER A 204 -11.78 -9.11 32.05
C SER A 204 -11.33 -9.11 30.59
N ALA A 205 -10.45 -8.17 30.22
CA ALA A 205 -10.02 -8.00 28.84
C ALA A 205 -8.87 -8.95 28.51
N SER A 206 -9.12 -9.95 27.66
CA SER A 206 -8.16 -11.02 27.31
C SER A 206 -7.60 -10.91 25.88
N SER A 207 -8.06 -9.92 25.10
CA SER A 207 -7.74 -9.73 23.69
C SER A 207 -6.91 -8.48 23.38
N LEU A 208 -6.24 -7.91 24.39
CA LEU A 208 -5.31 -6.79 24.15
C LEU A 208 -4.06 -7.32 23.42
N THR A 209 -3.63 -6.58 22.40
CA THR A 209 -2.43 -6.86 21.60
C THR A 209 -1.15 -6.58 22.39
N VAL A 210 0.03 -6.82 21.82
CA VAL A 210 1.29 -6.30 22.39
C VAL A 210 1.36 -4.79 22.10
N GLY A 211 1.87 -4.00 23.05
CA GLY A 211 2.04 -2.56 22.91
C GLY A 211 1.59 -1.75 24.14
N SER A 212 1.51 -0.43 23.98
CA SER A 212 0.94 0.47 24.99
C SER A 212 -0.57 0.66 24.77
N HIS A 213 -1.34 0.58 25.84
CA HIS A 213 -2.80 0.70 25.82
C HIS A 213 -3.26 1.84 26.74
N SER A 214 -4.38 2.48 26.39
CA SER A 214 -4.95 3.60 27.14
C SER A 214 -6.37 3.25 27.57
N LEU A 215 -6.50 2.73 28.79
CA LEU A 215 -7.74 2.10 29.26
C LEU A 215 -8.65 3.11 29.94
N LEU A 216 -9.94 3.06 29.61
CA LEU A 216 -10.93 4.05 30.03
C LEU A 216 -12.22 3.38 30.51
N ALA A 217 -12.86 3.92 31.55
CA ALA A 217 -14.23 3.59 31.92
C ALA A 217 -15.18 4.75 31.56
N LYS A 218 -16.35 4.43 31.00
CA LYS A 218 -17.40 5.38 30.66
C LYS A 218 -18.72 4.97 31.30
N ALA A 219 -19.14 5.70 32.31
CA ALA A 219 -20.40 5.44 33.01
C ALA A 219 -21.56 6.18 32.36
N TYR A 220 -22.72 5.55 32.35
CA TYR A 220 -24.00 6.11 31.92
C TYR A 220 -25.00 5.97 33.06
N ASP A 221 -25.91 6.93 33.21
CA ASP A 221 -26.99 6.85 34.19
C ASP A 221 -28.37 6.55 33.57
N SER A 222 -29.38 6.48 34.44
CA SER A 222 -30.78 6.20 34.09
C SER A 222 -31.51 7.35 33.39
N LEU A 223 -30.89 8.53 33.28
CA LEU A 223 -31.42 9.69 32.57
C LEU A 223 -30.66 9.98 31.27
N GLY A 224 -29.64 9.17 30.95
CA GLY A 224 -28.92 9.17 29.69
C GLY A 224 -27.72 10.10 29.64
N ALA A 225 -27.31 10.70 30.76
CA ALA A 225 -26.02 11.39 30.82
C ALA A 225 -24.88 10.38 31.03
N SER A 226 -23.66 10.79 30.65
CA SER A 226 -22.48 9.95 30.72
C SER A 226 -21.23 10.74 31.06
N ALA A 227 -20.28 10.11 31.72
CA ALA A 227 -18.94 10.65 31.94
C ALA A 227 -17.87 9.57 31.77
N GLU A 228 -16.66 10.02 31.53
CA GLU A 228 -15.46 9.22 31.29
C GLU A 228 -14.48 9.38 32.46
N SER A 229 -13.72 8.33 32.77
CA SER A 229 -12.65 8.41 33.76
C SER A 229 -11.44 9.17 33.20
N THR A 230 -10.43 9.42 34.04
CA THR A 230 -9.07 9.59 33.51
C THR A 230 -8.63 8.29 32.81
N PRO A 231 -8.01 8.33 31.61
CA PRO A 231 -7.40 7.15 31.01
C PRO A 231 -6.25 6.62 31.88
N VAL A 232 -6.06 5.29 31.88
CA VAL A 232 -4.96 4.59 32.58
C VAL A 232 -4.09 3.91 31.53
N GLY A 233 -2.86 4.40 31.39
CA GLY A 233 -1.86 3.77 30.53
C GLY A 233 -1.35 2.45 31.12
N ILE A 234 -1.31 1.39 30.30
CA ILE A 234 -0.63 0.12 30.62
C ILE A 234 0.26 -0.32 29.45
N THR A 235 1.11 -1.32 29.68
CA THR A 235 1.85 -2.01 28.60
C THR A 235 1.50 -3.49 28.59
N VAL A 236 1.28 -4.07 27.41
CA VAL A 236 1.16 -5.51 27.21
C VAL A 236 2.40 -5.99 26.47
N VAL A 237 3.14 -6.93 27.07
CA VAL A 237 4.35 -7.53 26.48
C VAL A 237 4.08 -8.92 25.91
N SER A 238 4.92 -9.38 24.98
CA SER A 238 4.83 -10.73 24.41
C SER A 238 4.94 -11.81 25.49
N GLY A 239 4.09 -12.84 25.42
CA GLY A 239 4.11 -13.97 26.35
C GLY A 239 4.91 -15.18 25.87
N PRO A 240 4.97 -16.24 26.70
CA PRO A 240 5.30 -17.58 26.23
C PRO A 240 4.43 -17.94 25.02
N ALA A 241 5.03 -18.54 24.00
CA ALA A 241 4.37 -18.89 22.76
C ALA A 241 4.74 -20.32 22.36
N ILE A 242 3.86 -20.94 21.58
CA ILE A 242 4.17 -22.17 20.86
C ILE A 242 4.73 -21.76 19.49
N VAL A 243 5.82 -22.40 19.09
CA VAL A 243 6.52 -22.13 17.83
C VAL A 243 6.54 -23.41 17.01
N ALA A 244 5.85 -23.42 15.89
CA ALA A 244 5.98 -24.47 14.87
C ALA A 244 7.26 -24.26 14.04
N SER A 245 7.81 -25.32 13.45
CA SER A 245 8.96 -25.24 12.54
C SER A 245 8.61 -24.70 11.15
N ALA A 246 7.32 -24.70 10.80
CA ALA A 246 6.78 -24.19 9.56
C ALA A 246 5.34 -23.70 9.79
N THR A 247 4.92 -22.69 9.02
CA THR A 247 3.55 -22.17 8.97
C THR A 247 2.70 -22.81 7.87
N GLN A 248 3.37 -23.44 6.89
CA GLN A 248 2.78 -24.17 5.77
C GLN A 248 3.38 -25.57 5.71
N LEU A 249 2.60 -26.57 5.31
CA LEU A 249 3.07 -27.93 5.07
C LEU A 249 2.33 -28.55 3.88
N ALA A 250 3.08 -29.09 2.92
CA ALA A 250 2.54 -29.92 1.86
C ALA A 250 2.38 -31.37 2.34
N VAL A 251 1.24 -32.02 2.04
CA VAL A 251 1.09 -33.47 2.23
C VAL A 251 0.44 -34.06 0.97
N GLN A 252 1.15 -35.00 0.33
CA GLN A 252 0.64 -35.70 -0.85
C GLN A 252 -0.55 -36.60 -0.47
N GLN A 253 -1.49 -36.80 -1.39
CA GLN A 253 -2.63 -37.71 -1.19
C GLN A 253 -2.16 -39.11 -0.75
N GLY A 254 -2.63 -39.58 0.41
CA GLY A 254 -2.27 -40.88 0.99
C GLY A 254 -1.00 -40.90 1.84
N GLU A 255 -0.19 -39.83 1.82
CA GLU A 255 1.10 -39.75 2.51
C GLU A 255 1.02 -39.00 3.85
N THR A 256 2.17 -38.86 4.52
CA THR A 256 2.30 -38.12 5.78
C THR A 256 3.38 -37.05 5.72
N GLY A 257 3.07 -35.85 6.20
CA GLY A 257 4.05 -34.80 6.48
C GLY A 257 4.22 -34.56 7.98
N THR A 258 5.31 -33.91 8.37
CA THR A 258 5.58 -33.55 9.77
C THR A 258 6.03 -32.11 9.92
N PHE A 259 5.56 -31.44 10.97
CA PHE A 259 6.14 -30.18 11.44
C PHE A 259 6.57 -30.32 12.91
N GLY A 260 7.68 -29.69 13.27
CA GLY A 260 8.16 -29.62 14.65
C GLY A 260 7.39 -28.56 15.45
N VAL A 261 7.25 -28.77 16.75
CA VAL A 261 6.67 -27.81 17.71
C VAL A 261 7.61 -27.65 18.89
N LYS A 262 7.81 -26.42 19.36
CA LYS A 262 8.55 -26.08 20.59
C LYS A 262 7.87 -24.92 21.34
N LEU A 263 8.38 -24.55 22.50
CA LEU A 263 8.01 -23.31 23.20
C LEU A 263 9.03 -22.19 22.90
N SER A 264 8.60 -20.93 23.01
CA SER A 264 9.49 -19.76 22.83
C SER A 264 10.32 -19.42 24.07
N THR A 265 9.89 -19.84 25.26
CA THR A 265 10.57 -19.57 26.54
C THR A 265 10.60 -20.80 27.44
N GLN A 266 11.55 -20.84 28.37
CA GLN A 266 11.67 -21.92 29.36
C GLN A 266 10.49 -21.88 30.33
N PRO A 267 9.64 -22.92 30.40
CA PRO A 267 8.54 -22.96 31.34
C PRO A 267 9.05 -23.34 32.74
N SER A 268 8.35 -22.88 33.78
CA SER A 268 8.64 -23.21 35.18
C SER A 268 8.13 -24.59 35.63
N ALA A 269 7.27 -25.22 34.82
CA ALA A 269 6.70 -26.55 35.02
C ALA A 269 6.47 -27.22 33.66
N ASN A 270 5.99 -28.47 33.64
CA ASN A 270 5.67 -29.13 32.38
C ASN A 270 4.43 -28.50 31.72
N VAL A 271 4.51 -28.23 30.43
CA VAL A 271 3.45 -27.69 29.57
C VAL A 271 3.02 -28.77 28.60
N THR A 272 1.72 -29.05 28.52
CA THR A 272 1.14 -29.94 27.50
C THR A 272 0.60 -29.09 26.35
N VAL A 273 1.18 -29.25 25.16
CA VAL A 273 0.69 -28.67 23.92
C VAL A 273 -0.20 -29.69 23.22
N THR A 274 -1.41 -29.27 22.85
CA THR A 274 -2.37 -30.10 22.11
C THR A 274 -2.54 -29.53 20.70
N THR A 275 -2.41 -30.37 19.68
CA THR A 275 -2.56 -29.97 18.28
C THR A 275 -3.81 -30.58 17.67
N THR A 276 -4.70 -29.74 17.13
CA THR A 276 -5.96 -30.18 16.50
C THR A 276 -6.20 -29.44 15.18
N ARG A 277 -6.99 -30.04 14.28
CA ARG A 277 -7.50 -29.36 13.09
C ARG A 277 -8.59 -28.36 13.50
N ALA A 278 -8.34 -27.07 13.33
CA ALA A 278 -9.29 -26.02 13.64
C ALA A 278 -10.31 -25.81 12.50
N THR A 279 -9.86 -25.77 11.24
CA THR A 279 -10.69 -25.48 10.06
C THR A 279 -10.20 -26.20 8.80
N GLY A 280 -11.02 -26.17 7.74
CA GLY A 280 -10.64 -26.58 6.38
C GLY A 280 -10.81 -28.08 6.09
N ASN A 281 -10.01 -28.57 5.14
CA ASN A 281 -10.10 -29.89 4.53
C ASN A 281 -10.18 -31.03 5.56
N SER A 282 -11.29 -31.78 5.53
CA SER A 282 -11.54 -32.88 6.46
C SER A 282 -10.66 -34.11 6.24
N GLY A 283 -10.05 -34.26 5.06
CA GLY A 283 -9.15 -35.35 4.70
C GLY A 283 -7.70 -35.17 5.17
N LEU A 284 -7.39 -34.10 5.90
CA LEU A 284 -6.11 -33.93 6.60
C LEU A 284 -6.30 -34.18 8.10
N SER A 285 -5.54 -35.08 8.70
CA SER A 285 -5.74 -35.49 10.11
C SER A 285 -4.43 -35.57 10.91
N VAL A 286 -4.47 -35.22 12.19
CA VAL A 286 -3.33 -35.42 13.10
C VAL A 286 -3.25 -36.90 13.46
N THR A 287 -2.18 -37.57 13.02
CA THR A 287 -1.95 -39.01 13.25
C THR A 287 -0.79 -39.27 14.20
N GLY A 288 0.06 -38.28 14.46
CA GLY A 288 1.14 -38.30 15.45
C GLY A 288 1.30 -36.94 16.12
N GLY A 289 1.78 -36.91 17.38
CA GLY A 289 2.05 -35.66 18.09
C GLY A 289 0.82 -34.80 18.44
N ALA A 290 -0.39 -35.37 18.47
CA ALA A 290 -1.60 -34.65 18.86
C ALA A 290 -1.57 -34.08 20.29
N SER A 291 -0.72 -34.64 21.17
CA SER A 291 -0.41 -34.11 22.49
C SER A 291 1.08 -34.30 22.78
N LEU A 292 1.78 -33.20 23.07
CA LEU A 292 3.23 -33.13 23.29
C LEU A 292 3.51 -32.52 24.66
N THR A 293 4.49 -33.05 25.39
CA THR A 293 4.88 -32.51 26.71
C THR A 293 6.24 -31.83 26.64
N PHE A 294 6.27 -30.56 27.01
CA PHE A 294 7.48 -29.76 27.12
C PHE A 294 7.80 -29.52 28.59
N THR A 295 9.02 -29.83 29.00
CA THR A 295 9.55 -29.68 30.35
C THR A 295 10.49 -28.46 30.41
N PRO A 296 10.88 -28.00 31.61
CA PRO A 296 11.94 -27.00 31.74
C PRO A 296 13.29 -27.39 31.09
N SER A 297 13.51 -28.65 30.70
CA SER A 297 14.75 -29.15 30.10
C SER A 297 14.68 -29.48 28.61
N ASN A 298 13.48 -29.54 27.99
CA ASN A 298 13.33 -29.84 26.55
C ASN A 298 12.43 -28.85 25.79
N TRP A 299 11.98 -27.77 26.44
CA TRP A 299 11.05 -26.78 25.88
C TRP A 299 11.46 -26.19 24.51
N ASN A 300 12.76 -26.02 24.28
CA ASN A 300 13.33 -25.47 23.05
C ASN A 300 13.64 -26.54 21.99
N THR A 301 13.53 -27.82 22.33
CA THR A 301 13.73 -28.94 21.41
C THR A 301 12.42 -29.21 20.68
N ALA A 302 12.45 -29.12 19.34
CA ALA A 302 11.28 -29.40 18.52
C ALA A 302 10.82 -30.86 18.66
N GLN A 303 9.52 -31.07 18.87
CA GLN A 303 8.85 -32.37 18.88
C GLN A 303 7.84 -32.42 17.73
N ASN A 304 7.81 -33.52 16.97
CA ASN A 304 7.04 -33.58 15.73
C ASN A 304 5.54 -33.83 15.94
N VAL A 305 4.74 -33.08 15.20
CA VAL A 305 3.35 -33.39 14.85
C VAL A 305 3.36 -34.05 13.48
N THR A 306 2.62 -35.15 13.31
CA THR A 306 2.44 -35.86 12.04
C THR A 306 1.03 -35.65 11.53
N ILE A 307 0.92 -35.23 10.26
CA ILE A 307 -0.35 -35.02 9.56
C ILE A 307 -0.41 -36.02 8.40
N THR A 308 -1.50 -36.78 8.32
CA THR A 308 -1.79 -37.69 7.21
C THR A 308 -2.88 -37.11 6.32
N ALA A 309 -2.69 -37.22 5.01
CA ALA A 309 -3.71 -36.93 4.02
C ALA A 309 -4.47 -38.19 3.59
N ASP A 310 -5.76 -38.06 3.32
CA ASP A 310 -6.56 -39.07 2.64
C ASP A 310 -5.98 -39.37 1.24
N ALA A 311 -6.25 -40.58 0.73
CA ALA A 311 -5.78 -41.06 -0.59
C ALA A 311 -6.43 -40.36 -1.81
N SER A 312 -7.25 -39.33 -1.58
CA SER A 312 -7.86 -38.48 -2.60
C SER A 312 -8.34 -37.18 -1.96
N GLY A 313 -8.26 -36.06 -2.68
CA GLY A 313 -8.77 -34.76 -2.22
C GLY A 313 -7.76 -33.63 -2.40
N THR A 314 -8.24 -32.39 -2.32
CA THR A 314 -7.43 -31.19 -2.59
C THR A 314 -7.75 -30.08 -1.61
N GLY A 315 -6.75 -29.25 -1.31
CA GLY A 315 -6.92 -28.02 -0.55
C GLY A 315 -6.55 -28.16 0.93
N ALA A 316 -6.63 -27.04 1.64
CA ALA A 316 -5.93 -26.86 2.90
C ALA A 316 -6.80 -26.97 4.17
N ALA A 317 -6.15 -27.29 5.29
CA ALA A 317 -6.70 -27.28 6.63
C ALA A 317 -5.74 -26.59 7.60
N THR A 318 -6.26 -25.78 8.52
CA THR A 318 -5.43 -25.14 9.55
C THR A 318 -5.42 -25.98 10.82
N PHE A 319 -4.23 -26.30 11.29
CA PHE A 319 -3.97 -27.01 12.54
C PHE A 319 -3.43 -26.04 13.58
N GLU A 320 -4.01 -26.07 14.78
CA GLU A 320 -3.62 -25.19 15.88
C GLU A 320 -2.98 -25.99 17.01
N SER A 321 -1.74 -25.65 17.34
CA SER A 321 -1.04 -26.13 18.53
C SER A 321 -1.29 -25.15 19.68
N THR A 322 -1.90 -25.63 20.76
CA THR A 322 -2.44 -24.82 21.86
C THR A 322 -1.97 -25.33 23.23
N ALA A 323 -1.73 -24.41 24.18
CA ALA A 323 -1.46 -24.71 25.58
C ALA A 323 -1.92 -23.54 26.46
N THR A 324 -2.32 -23.83 27.69
CA THR A 324 -2.74 -22.80 28.65
C THR A 324 -1.62 -21.79 28.91
N GLY A 325 -1.95 -20.49 28.86
CA GLY A 325 -1.00 -19.40 29.10
C GLY A 325 0.07 -19.23 28.02
N HIS A 326 -0.11 -19.83 26.84
CA HIS A 326 0.78 -19.67 25.68
C HIS A 326 0.03 -19.14 24.47
N ALA A 327 0.66 -18.25 23.70
CA ALA A 327 0.17 -17.92 22.36
C ALA A 327 0.20 -19.19 21.48
N LYS A 328 -0.90 -19.45 20.75
CA LYS A 328 -1.04 -20.63 19.89
C LYS A 328 -0.17 -20.50 18.63
N SER A 329 0.26 -21.64 18.10
CA SER A 329 0.86 -21.72 16.76
C SER A 329 -0.18 -22.28 15.78
N SER A 330 -0.18 -21.80 14.53
CA SER A 330 -1.06 -22.25 13.47
C SER A 330 -0.23 -22.71 12.27
N VAL A 331 -0.53 -23.90 11.76
CA VAL A 331 0.09 -24.47 10.55
C VAL A 331 -1.02 -24.79 9.55
N THR A 332 -0.98 -24.18 8.38
CA THR A 332 -1.85 -24.54 7.27
C THR A 332 -1.22 -25.70 6.52
N VAL A 333 -1.92 -26.82 6.46
CA VAL A 333 -1.48 -28.03 5.76
C VAL A 333 -2.31 -28.17 4.50
N THR A 334 -1.69 -28.39 3.35
CA THR A 334 -2.36 -28.52 2.05
C THR A 334 -2.26 -29.94 1.53
N GLN A 335 -3.41 -30.54 1.22
CA GLN A 335 -3.48 -31.82 0.52
C GLN A 335 -3.30 -31.58 -0.98
N ILE A 336 -2.30 -32.24 -1.57
CA ILE A 336 -1.92 -32.11 -2.98
C ILE A 336 -1.82 -33.47 -3.67
N GLU A 337 -2.10 -33.51 -4.98
CA GLU A 337 -2.37 -34.76 -5.72
C GLU A 337 -1.10 -35.59 -5.99
N ALA A 338 0.00 -34.89 -6.28
CA ALA A 338 1.38 -35.33 -6.10
C ALA A 338 2.22 -34.05 -5.92
N ALA A 339 3.37 -34.12 -5.27
CA ALA A 339 4.33 -33.01 -5.21
C ALA A 339 5.61 -33.44 -5.90
N GLY A 340 6.09 -32.63 -6.83
CA GLY A 340 7.51 -32.63 -7.14
C GLY A 340 8.33 -32.23 -5.91
N GLU A 341 9.63 -32.54 -5.93
CA GLU A 341 10.58 -32.01 -4.95
C GLU A 341 10.49 -30.46 -4.92
N TYR A 342 10.34 -29.84 -6.08
CA TYR A 342 10.34 -28.38 -6.21
C TYR A 342 9.01 -27.72 -5.79
N ASP A 343 7.86 -28.39 -5.92
CA ASP A 343 6.58 -27.90 -5.34
C ASP A 343 6.66 -27.89 -3.80
N ALA A 344 7.35 -28.87 -3.19
CA ALA A 344 7.57 -28.89 -1.75
C ALA A 344 8.51 -27.76 -1.29
N ARG A 345 9.62 -27.53 -2.02
CA ARG A 345 10.54 -26.40 -1.78
C ARG A 345 9.82 -25.04 -1.90
N PHE A 346 8.96 -24.88 -2.91
CA PHE A 346 8.10 -23.70 -3.06
C PHE A 346 7.23 -23.47 -1.83
N LEU A 347 6.49 -24.48 -1.36
CA LEU A 347 5.57 -24.33 -0.23
C LEU A 347 6.29 -24.09 1.10
N GLU A 348 7.49 -24.65 1.31
CA GLU A 348 8.31 -24.36 2.48
C GLU A 348 8.81 -22.90 2.47
N LEU A 349 9.39 -22.42 1.37
CA LEU A 349 9.86 -21.04 1.26
C LEU A 349 8.70 -20.03 1.32
N TYR A 350 7.59 -20.31 0.65
CA TYR A 350 6.34 -19.54 0.80
C TYR A 350 5.87 -19.49 2.27
N GLY A 351 6.03 -20.59 3.01
CA GLY A 351 5.79 -20.64 4.45
C GLY A 351 6.71 -19.71 5.25
N LYS A 352 8.01 -19.69 4.94
CA LYS A 352 8.97 -18.75 5.56
C LYS A 352 8.63 -17.29 5.25
N ILE A 353 8.29 -16.97 3.99
CA ILE A 353 7.92 -15.61 3.55
C ILE A 353 6.63 -15.15 4.24
N THR A 354 5.60 -15.97 4.26
CA THR A 354 4.27 -15.60 4.81
C THR A 354 4.13 -15.82 6.32
N ASN A 355 5.21 -16.20 7.01
CA ASN A 355 5.24 -16.26 8.47
C ASN A 355 5.34 -14.85 9.06
N PRO A 356 4.35 -14.34 9.83
CA PRO A 356 4.43 -13.00 10.41
C PRO A 356 5.62 -12.81 11.37
N ALA A 357 6.15 -13.90 11.95
CA ALA A 357 7.34 -13.84 12.79
C ALA A 357 8.66 -13.61 12.03
N ASN A 358 8.65 -13.75 10.70
CA ASN A 358 9.80 -13.53 9.83
C ASN A 358 9.85 -12.11 9.23
N GLY A 359 8.89 -11.22 9.56
CA GLY A 359 9.02 -9.79 9.32
C GLY A 359 8.86 -9.28 7.88
N TYR A 360 8.55 -10.13 6.89
CA TYR A 360 8.39 -9.69 5.48
C TYR A 360 7.22 -8.72 5.21
N PHE A 361 6.27 -8.60 6.14
CA PHE A 361 5.04 -7.86 5.94
C PHE A 361 4.71 -6.95 7.14
N SER A 362 4.18 -5.76 6.86
CA SER A 362 3.58 -4.89 7.87
C SER A 362 2.29 -5.48 8.45
N PRO A 363 1.77 -4.92 9.56
CA PRO A 363 0.48 -5.30 10.13
C PRO A 363 -0.72 -5.22 9.15
N GLU A 364 -0.64 -4.36 8.14
CA GLU A 364 -1.61 -4.21 7.06
C GLU A 364 -1.54 -5.31 5.99
N GLY A 365 -0.50 -6.16 6.02
CA GLY A 365 -0.20 -7.17 5.00
C GLY A 365 0.55 -6.62 3.79
N ILE A 366 1.19 -5.47 3.92
CA ILE A 366 2.01 -4.84 2.87
C ILE A 366 3.41 -5.47 2.91
N PRO A 367 3.96 -5.99 1.80
CA PRO A 367 5.32 -6.51 1.79
C PRO A 367 6.30 -5.35 1.95
N TYR A 368 7.29 -5.46 2.83
CA TYR A 368 8.42 -4.53 2.85
C TYR A 368 9.36 -4.83 1.66
N HIS A 369 10.31 -3.93 1.37
CA HIS A 369 11.38 -4.21 0.41
C HIS A 369 12.29 -5.34 0.92
N SER A 370 12.61 -5.34 2.22
CA SER A 370 13.36 -6.40 2.91
C SER A 370 12.93 -6.54 4.37
N VAL A 371 13.26 -7.68 5.00
CA VAL A 371 13.09 -7.90 6.45
C VAL A 371 14.05 -7.02 7.26
N GLU A 372 15.23 -6.75 6.74
CA GLU A 372 16.19 -5.84 7.35
C GLU A 372 15.89 -4.39 6.96
N THR A 373 15.88 -3.48 7.95
CA THR A 373 15.63 -2.04 7.80
C THR A 373 16.81 -1.28 7.15
N LEU A 374 18.05 -1.60 7.53
CA LEU A 374 19.24 -0.96 6.99
C LEU A 374 19.63 -1.51 5.62
N ILE A 375 19.02 -0.98 4.56
CA ILE A 375 19.38 -1.23 3.17
C ILE A 375 19.15 0.03 2.32
N VAL A 376 20.07 0.29 1.37
CA VAL A 376 20.01 1.43 0.44
C VAL A 376 20.45 0.93 -0.94
N GLU A 377 19.58 1.02 -1.96
CA GLU A 377 19.92 0.55 -3.32
C GLU A 377 19.03 1.09 -4.44
N ALA A 378 17.74 1.31 -4.17
CA ALA A 378 16.79 2.01 -5.05
C ALA A 378 15.66 2.61 -4.21
N PRO A 379 14.95 1.85 -3.36
CA PRO A 379 14.54 2.39 -2.06
C PRO A 379 15.78 2.71 -1.22
N ASP A 380 15.62 3.63 -0.27
CA ASP A 380 16.68 4.07 0.64
C ASP A 380 16.42 3.71 2.11
N HIS A 381 15.38 2.91 2.39
CA HIS A 381 15.17 2.18 3.64
C HIS A 381 14.40 0.87 3.41
N GLY A 382 14.72 -0.20 4.16
CA GLY A 382 14.21 -1.55 3.89
C GLY A 382 12.74 -1.79 4.20
N HIS A 383 12.17 -1.00 5.11
CA HIS A 383 10.73 -0.96 5.37
C HIS A 383 10.00 0.13 4.55
N GLU A 384 10.65 0.71 3.55
CA GLU A 384 9.90 1.15 2.38
C GLU A 384 9.37 -0.09 1.64
N THR A 385 8.48 0.14 0.68
CA THR A 385 8.04 -0.86 -0.28
C THR A 385 7.93 -0.23 -1.66
N THR A 386 7.92 -1.09 -2.67
CA THR A 386 7.88 -0.70 -4.06
C THR A 386 6.72 -1.38 -4.78
N SER A 387 6.25 -0.75 -5.86
CA SER A 387 5.34 -1.41 -6.82
C SER A 387 5.91 -2.74 -7.33
N GLU A 388 7.24 -2.86 -7.39
CA GLU A 388 7.93 -4.11 -7.66
C GLU A 388 7.61 -5.18 -6.59
N ALA A 389 7.78 -4.89 -5.30
CA ALA A 389 7.45 -5.83 -4.22
C ALA A 389 5.97 -6.26 -4.27
N TYR A 390 5.05 -5.33 -4.53
CA TYR A 390 3.63 -5.67 -4.78
C TYR A 390 3.44 -6.60 -6.00
N SER A 391 4.14 -6.34 -7.10
CA SER A 391 4.06 -7.18 -8.31
C SER A 391 4.61 -8.59 -8.10
N TYR A 392 5.67 -8.75 -7.29
CA TYR A 392 6.17 -10.05 -6.84
C TYR A 392 5.24 -10.75 -5.86
N LEU A 393 4.55 -10.01 -4.96
CA LEU A 393 3.53 -10.58 -4.09
C LEU A 393 2.39 -11.18 -4.93
N LEU A 394 1.88 -10.44 -5.92
CA LEU A 394 0.85 -10.94 -6.83
C LEU A 394 1.29 -12.23 -7.53
N TRP A 395 2.55 -12.29 -8.00
CA TRP A 395 3.08 -13.47 -8.69
C TRP A 395 3.26 -14.66 -7.75
N LEU A 396 3.83 -14.44 -6.56
CA LEU A 396 3.96 -15.44 -5.50
C LEU A 396 2.59 -16.05 -5.13
N GLN A 397 1.56 -15.22 -5.03
CA GLN A 397 0.19 -15.68 -4.74
C GLN A 397 -0.49 -16.35 -5.94
N ALA A 398 -0.13 -16.00 -7.18
CA ALA A 398 -0.57 -16.74 -8.36
C ALA A 398 0.00 -18.16 -8.39
N MET A 399 1.30 -18.32 -8.09
CA MET A 399 1.94 -19.63 -7.97
C MET A 399 1.38 -20.44 -6.79
N TYR A 400 1.08 -19.80 -5.65
CA TYR A 400 0.37 -20.46 -4.55
C TYR A 400 -1.01 -20.97 -4.98
N GLY A 401 -1.73 -20.20 -5.80
CA GLY A 401 -2.96 -20.63 -6.46
C GLY A 401 -2.77 -21.83 -7.40
N LYS A 402 -1.71 -21.87 -8.21
CA LYS A 402 -1.33 -23.03 -9.05
C LYS A 402 -1.13 -24.29 -8.20
N VAL A 403 -0.30 -24.20 -7.15
CA VAL A 403 0.13 -25.37 -6.36
C VAL A 403 -0.96 -25.87 -5.41
N THR A 404 -1.73 -24.98 -4.78
CA THR A 404 -2.71 -25.36 -3.74
C THR A 404 -4.16 -25.34 -4.21
N GLY A 405 -4.44 -24.60 -5.29
CA GLY A 405 -5.79 -24.29 -5.73
C GLY A 405 -6.56 -23.29 -4.85
N ASP A 406 -5.90 -22.61 -3.90
CA ASP A 406 -6.47 -21.50 -3.12
C ASP A 406 -6.16 -20.15 -3.79
N TRP A 407 -7.14 -19.65 -4.56
CA TRP A 407 -7.05 -18.36 -5.24
C TRP A 407 -7.44 -17.16 -4.37
N THR A 408 -7.82 -17.37 -3.09
CA THR A 408 -8.20 -16.26 -2.20
C THR A 408 -7.02 -15.34 -1.90
N LYS A 409 -5.80 -15.88 -1.90
CA LYS A 409 -4.57 -15.12 -1.64
C LYS A 409 -4.21 -14.18 -2.78
N PHE A 410 -4.37 -14.61 -4.02
CA PHE A 410 -4.15 -13.77 -5.21
C PHE A 410 -5.11 -12.58 -5.25
N ASN A 411 -6.41 -12.82 -5.01
CA ASN A 411 -7.40 -11.75 -4.89
C ASN A 411 -7.09 -10.81 -3.72
N GLY A 412 -6.74 -11.35 -2.55
CA GLY A 412 -6.39 -10.56 -1.37
C GLY A 412 -5.16 -9.66 -1.58
N ALA A 413 -4.11 -10.17 -2.23
CA ALA A 413 -2.94 -9.37 -2.58
C ALA A 413 -3.29 -8.21 -3.54
N TRP A 414 -4.19 -8.44 -4.50
CA TRP A 414 -4.68 -7.37 -5.38
C TRP A 414 -5.49 -6.32 -4.62
N ASP A 415 -6.34 -6.73 -3.67
CA ASP A 415 -7.12 -5.80 -2.86
C ASP A 415 -6.22 -4.96 -1.92
N ILE A 416 -5.10 -5.51 -1.41
CA ILE A 416 -4.08 -4.75 -0.65
C ILE A 416 -3.38 -3.74 -1.58
N MET A 417 -2.92 -4.16 -2.76
CA MET A 417 -2.30 -3.28 -3.76
C MET A 417 -3.23 -2.14 -4.20
N GLU A 418 -4.50 -2.42 -4.49
CA GLU A 418 -5.49 -1.39 -4.84
C GLU A 418 -5.77 -0.40 -3.72
N LYS A 419 -5.70 -0.86 -2.46
CA LYS A 419 -5.97 -0.02 -1.29
C LYS A 419 -4.80 0.90 -0.96
N TYR A 420 -3.57 0.42 -1.12
CA TYR A 420 -2.39 1.07 -0.57
C TYR A 420 -1.38 1.56 -1.61
N MET A 421 -1.28 0.96 -2.80
CA MET A 421 -0.26 1.34 -3.80
C MET A 421 -0.83 2.04 -5.04
N ILE A 422 -2.12 1.86 -5.33
CA ILE A 422 -2.82 2.62 -6.38
C ILE A 422 -3.50 3.83 -5.75
N PRO A 423 -3.14 5.08 -6.12
CA PRO A 423 -3.74 6.28 -5.54
C PRO A 423 -5.26 6.31 -5.73
N THR A 424 -6.02 6.50 -4.64
CA THR A 424 -7.47 6.62 -4.68
C THR A 424 -7.89 7.99 -5.23
N HIS A 425 -9.19 8.19 -5.52
CA HIS A 425 -9.66 9.52 -5.93
C HIS A 425 -9.38 10.63 -4.90
N ALA A 426 -9.27 10.30 -3.60
CA ALA A 426 -8.89 11.28 -2.58
C ALA A 426 -7.41 11.69 -2.66
N ASP A 427 -6.55 10.81 -3.19
CA ASP A 427 -5.11 11.02 -3.37
C ASP A 427 -4.79 11.79 -4.66
N GLN A 428 -5.62 11.59 -5.70
CA GLN A 428 -5.49 12.25 -7.02
C GLN A 428 -6.74 13.05 -7.46
N PRO A 429 -7.27 13.96 -6.60
CA PRO A 429 -8.65 14.50 -6.71
C PRO A 429 -8.89 15.46 -7.89
N THR A 430 -7.84 16.05 -8.46
CA THR A 430 -7.96 17.13 -9.46
C THR A 430 -7.61 16.72 -10.89
N ASN A 431 -7.58 15.41 -11.19
CA ASN A 431 -7.48 14.89 -12.56
C ASN A 431 -8.51 15.50 -13.54
N SER A 432 -9.66 15.96 -13.04
CA SER A 432 -10.68 16.66 -13.85
C SER A 432 -10.23 18.00 -14.46
N PHE A 433 -9.11 18.57 -14.00
CA PHE A 433 -8.48 19.75 -14.61
C PHE A 433 -7.47 19.40 -15.73
N TYR A 434 -7.23 18.11 -15.97
CA TYR A 434 -6.24 17.68 -16.96
C TYR A 434 -6.66 18.07 -18.39
N ASN A 435 -5.72 18.66 -19.13
CA ASN A 435 -5.93 19.05 -20.51
C ASN A 435 -5.05 18.21 -21.46
N ALA A 436 -5.64 17.20 -22.09
CA ALA A 436 -4.93 16.32 -23.03
C ALA A 436 -4.30 17.06 -24.25
N SER A 437 -4.74 18.28 -24.59
CA SER A 437 -4.11 19.11 -25.63
C SER A 437 -2.91 19.94 -25.12
N LYS A 438 -2.66 19.94 -23.81
CA LYS A 438 -1.51 20.57 -23.13
C LYS A 438 -1.15 19.72 -21.90
N PRO A 439 -0.60 18.51 -22.10
CA PRO A 439 -0.50 17.49 -21.06
C PRO A 439 0.46 17.86 -19.92
N ALA A 440 1.48 18.67 -20.18
CA ALA A 440 2.41 19.20 -19.17
C ALA A 440 3.09 20.48 -19.70
N THR A 441 3.82 21.18 -18.82
CA THR A 441 4.80 22.20 -19.22
C THR A 441 6.20 21.59 -19.21
N TYR A 442 7.02 21.91 -20.20
CA TYR A 442 8.38 21.36 -20.31
C TYR A 442 9.33 21.94 -19.25
N ALA A 443 10.17 21.07 -18.68
CA ALA A 443 11.43 21.42 -18.03
C ALA A 443 12.53 20.50 -18.60
N PRO A 444 13.78 20.98 -18.75
CA PRO A 444 14.91 20.13 -19.09
C PRO A 444 15.28 19.22 -17.91
N GLU A 445 15.68 17.98 -18.18
CA GLU A 445 16.54 17.26 -17.24
C GLU A 445 17.97 17.80 -17.33
N LEU A 446 18.65 17.85 -16.20
CA LEU A 446 20.02 18.35 -16.06
C LEU A 446 20.93 17.19 -15.63
N ASP A 447 22.24 17.34 -15.78
CA ASP A 447 23.13 16.19 -15.67
C ASP A 447 23.45 15.86 -14.21
N THR A 448 23.53 16.87 -13.33
CA THR A 448 23.89 16.71 -11.91
C THR A 448 22.90 17.37 -10.94
N PRO A 449 22.76 16.85 -9.69
CA PRO A 449 21.83 17.41 -8.70
C PRO A 449 22.03 18.90 -8.41
N ASN A 450 23.25 19.41 -8.55
CA ASN A 450 23.61 20.80 -8.29
C ASN A 450 23.15 21.80 -9.36
N GLU A 451 22.54 21.34 -10.45
CA GLU A 451 21.95 22.20 -11.50
C GLU A 451 20.45 22.47 -11.25
N TYR A 452 19.82 21.70 -10.36
CA TYR A 452 18.41 21.83 -9.99
C TYR A 452 18.19 22.95 -8.96
N PRO A 453 17.00 23.59 -8.91
CA PRO A 453 15.75 23.22 -9.59
C PRO A 453 15.70 23.56 -11.10
N ALA A 454 15.20 22.61 -11.90
CA ALA A 454 15.06 22.75 -13.34
C ALA A 454 13.89 23.67 -13.72
N LYS A 455 14.16 24.75 -14.48
CA LYS A 455 13.15 25.77 -14.77
C LYS A 455 12.11 25.32 -15.81
N LEU A 456 10.84 25.61 -15.54
CA LEU A 456 9.76 25.45 -16.53
C LEU A 456 9.94 26.45 -17.68
N ASP A 457 9.84 25.96 -18.92
CA ASP A 457 9.90 26.77 -20.13
C ASP A 457 8.61 26.61 -20.95
N THR A 458 7.79 27.65 -20.91
CA THR A 458 6.51 27.74 -21.64
C THR A 458 6.67 28.06 -23.13
N GLY A 459 7.89 28.37 -23.59
CA GLY A 459 8.24 28.54 -25.01
C GLY A 459 8.44 27.23 -25.76
N VAL A 460 8.58 26.11 -25.05
CA VAL A 460 8.71 24.77 -25.64
C VAL A 460 7.34 24.14 -25.86
N SER A 461 7.07 23.73 -27.11
CA SER A 461 5.84 23.04 -27.47
C SER A 461 5.80 21.61 -26.94
N VAL A 462 4.66 21.20 -26.40
CA VAL A 462 4.37 19.81 -26.02
C VAL A 462 3.34 19.19 -26.98
N GLY A 463 3.32 17.87 -27.13
CA GLY A 463 2.32 17.18 -27.94
C GLY A 463 0.97 17.02 -27.25
N SER A 464 0.03 16.39 -27.95
CA SER A 464 -1.27 16.00 -27.39
C SER A 464 -1.24 14.55 -26.86
N ASP A 465 -1.81 14.31 -25.68
CA ASP A 465 -2.14 12.98 -25.17
C ASP A 465 -3.34 12.40 -25.97
N PRO A 466 -3.17 11.28 -26.70
CA PRO A 466 -4.25 10.67 -27.48
C PRO A 466 -5.09 9.64 -26.72
N ILE A 467 -4.71 9.25 -25.49
CA ILE A 467 -5.35 8.14 -24.75
C ILE A 467 -6.20 8.58 -23.56
N ALA A 468 -6.00 9.76 -22.96
CA ALA A 468 -6.80 10.21 -21.81
C ALA A 468 -8.32 10.16 -22.05
N GLY A 469 -8.80 10.71 -23.17
CA GLY A 469 -10.23 10.72 -23.50
C GLY A 469 -10.79 9.33 -23.78
N GLU A 470 -9.95 8.41 -24.28
CA GLU A 470 -10.28 7.01 -24.51
C GLU A 470 -10.41 6.24 -23.18
N LEU A 471 -9.43 6.39 -22.29
CA LEU A 471 -9.42 5.80 -20.95
C LEU A 471 -10.62 6.28 -20.11
N LYS A 472 -10.90 7.59 -20.12
CA LYS A 472 -12.09 8.16 -19.48
C LYS A 472 -13.39 7.53 -20.02
N SER A 473 -13.48 7.35 -21.33
CA SER A 473 -14.64 6.74 -21.98
C SER A 473 -14.79 5.25 -21.63
N ALA A 474 -13.67 4.53 -21.46
CA ALA A 474 -13.66 3.13 -21.09
C ALA A 474 -14.04 2.91 -19.61
N TYR A 475 -13.52 3.73 -18.69
CA TYR A 475 -13.59 3.48 -17.24
C TYR A 475 -14.49 4.44 -16.45
N GLY A 476 -14.97 5.53 -17.04
CA GLY A 476 -15.92 6.46 -16.42
C GLY A 476 -15.32 7.38 -15.35
N THR A 477 -14.00 7.42 -15.21
CA THR A 477 -13.27 8.33 -14.32
C THR A 477 -12.12 9.01 -15.06
N ASP A 478 -11.70 10.18 -14.57
CA ASP A 478 -10.45 10.83 -14.98
C ASP A 478 -9.23 10.25 -14.26
N ASP A 479 -9.41 9.53 -13.14
CA ASP A 479 -8.32 8.99 -12.31
C ASP A 479 -7.45 7.97 -13.09
N VAL A 480 -6.17 7.92 -12.73
CA VAL A 480 -5.20 6.95 -13.27
C VAL A 480 -5.23 5.68 -12.43
N TYR A 481 -5.26 4.51 -13.09
CA TYR A 481 -5.23 3.21 -12.43
C TYR A 481 -3.94 2.47 -12.78
N GLY A 482 -2.91 2.73 -12.00
CA GLY A 482 -1.62 2.03 -11.99
C GLY A 482 -0.89 2.38 -10.70
N MET A 483 0.12 1.61 -10.31
CA MET A 483 0.75 1.79 -9.00
C MET A 483 1.57 3.09 -8.95
N HIS A 484 1.63 3.71 -7.78
CA HIS A 484 2.80 4.54 -7.46
C HIS A 484 4.01 3.64 -7.21
N TRP A 485 5.24 4.12 -7.43
CA TRP A 485 6.42 3.27 -7.39
C TRP A 485 6.98 3.02 -5.98
N LEU A 486 6.91 3.98 -5.04
CA LEU A 486 7.52 3.93 -3.70
C LEU A 486 6.53 4.30 -2.59
N GLN A 487 6.72 3.71 -1.41
CA GLN A 487 5.90 3.94 -0.23
C GLN A 487 6.68 3.63 1.05
N ASP A 488 6.67 4.54 2.01
CA ASP A 488 7.23 4.35 3.35
C ASP A 488 6.18 3.63 4.21
N VAL A 489 6.35 2.34 4.48
CA VAL A 489 5.26 1.50 5.01
C VAL A 489 5.00 1.76 6.49
N ASP A 490 6.07 1.98 7.27
CA ASP A 490 5.99 2.21 8.72
C ASP A 490 5.90 3.69 9.09
N ASN A 491 5.85 4.59 8.10
CA ASN A 491 5.89 6.06 8.28
C ASN A 491 7.18 6.53 8.97
N VAL A 492 8.32 5.89 8.67
CA VAL A 492 9.64 6.19 9.27
C VAL A 492 10.10 7.62 8.95
N TYR A 493 9.79 8.10 7.74
CA TYR A 493 10.03 9.50 7.37
C TYR A 493 9.06 10.46 8.05
N GLY A 494 7.93 9.97 8.55
CA GLY A 494 6.97 10.75 9.33
C GLY A 494 6.11 11.72 8.53
N TYR A 495 5.96 11.54 7.21
CA TYR A 495 5.06 12.39 6.42
C TYR A 495 3.59 12.14 6.75
N GLY A 496 3.17 10.89 7.04
CA GLY A 496 1.78 10.52 7.25
C GLY A 496 0.92 10.74 6.01
N ASN A 497 1.39 10.30 4.85
CA ASN A 497 0.74 10.50 3.56
C ASN A 497 0.00 9.22 3.09
N ALA A 498 -0.74 8.60 4.00
CA ALA A 498 -1.51 7.39 3.73
C ALA A 498 -2.75 7.63 2.87
N PRO A 499 -3.32 6.60 2.20
CA PRO A 499 -4.45 6.76 1.29
C PRO A 499 -5.61 7.59 1.88
N GLY A 500 -5.92 8.70 1.21
CA GLY A 500 -6.91 9.71 1.61
C GLY A 500 -6.42 10.79 2.58
N LYS A 501 -5.12 10.83 2.91
CA LYS A 501 -4.47 11.83 3.77
C LYS A 501 -3.44 12.65 2.98
N CYS A 502 -2.95 13.72 3.58
CA CYS A 502 -1.89 14.57 3.02
C CYS A 502 -1.11 15.20 4.17
N GLU A 503 0.19 14.88 4.27
CA GLU A 503 1.09 15.31 5.34
C GLU A 503 0.50 15.21 6.78
N ALA A 504 -0.11 14.08 7.17
CA ALA A 504 -0.69 13.92 8.51
C ALA A 504 0.37 14.03 9.63
N GLY A 505 1.62 13.60 9.36
CA GLY A 505 2.78 13.75 10.24
C GLY A 505 3.25 12.45 10.92
N PRO A 506 4.26 12.55 11.80
CA PRO A 506 4.97 11.38 12.35
C PRO A 506 4.17 10.57 13.38
N THR A 507 3.03 11.09 13.84
CA THR A 507 2.11 10.35 14.72
C THR A 507 1.04 9.57 13.96
N ASP A 508 1.04 9.64 12.63
CA ASP A 508 0.08 8.91 11.81
C ASP A 508 0.51 7.44 11.65
N THR A 509 -0.45 6.53 11.66
CA THR A 509 -0.20 5.09 11.48
C THR A 509 -0.64 4.64 10.09
N GLY A 510 0.20 3.78 9.49
CA GLY A 510 0.01 3.22 8.17
C GLY A 510 0.89 3.87 7.09
N PRO A 511 0.88 3.29 5.88
CA PRO A 511 1.89 3.52 4.87
C PRO A 511 1.75 4.88 4.19
N SER A 512 2.86 5.57 3.98
CA SER A 512 2.94 6.92 3.45
C SER A 512 3.44 6.93 2.00
N TYR A 513 2.66 7.51 1.08
CA TYR A 513 3.13 7.72 -0.30
C TYR A 513 4.27 8.76 -0.33
N ILE A 514 5.45 8.35 -0.77
CA ILE A 514 6.66 9.17 -0.87
C ILE A 514 7.32 8.96 -2.22
N ASN A 515 8.26 9.84 -2.56
CA ASN A 515 9.12 9.70 -3.71
C ASN A 515 10.54 10.12 -3.30
N THR A 516 11.53 9.90 -4.17
CA THR A 516 12.93 10.31 -3.98
C THR A 516 13.45 10.95 -5.27
N PHE A 517 13.90 10.15 -6.24
CA PHE A 517 14.56 10.60 -7.48
C PHE A 517 13.78 11.68 -8.25
N GLN A 518 14.42 12.82 -8.51
CA GLN A 518 13.90 13.96 -9.28
C GLN A 518 14.98 14.74 -10.05
N ARG A 519 16.27 14.57 -9.77
CA ARG A 519 17.36 15.49 -10.14
C ARG A 519 18.41 14.91 -11.10
N GLY A 520 17.95 14.15 -12.08
CA GLY A 520 18.71 13.81 -13.27
C GLY A 520 19.61 12.59 -13.12
N ALA A 521 20.46 12.37 -14.13
CA ALA A 521 21.11 11.08 -14.33
C ALA A 521 22.22 10.74 -13.32
N GLN A 522 22.79 11.75 -12.66
CA GLN A 522 23.78 11.59 -11.59
C GLN A 522 23.17 11.73 -10.18
N GLU A 523 21.83 11.75 -10.02
CA GLU A 523 21.24 11.60 -8.68
C GLU A 523 21.20 10.11 -8.33
N SER A 524 22.22 9.62 -7.63
CA SER A 524 22.17 8.29 -7.01
C SER A 524 21.19 8.25 -5.85
N VAL A 525 20.86 7.05 -5.36
CA VAL A 525 19.99 6.85 -4.17
C VAL A 525 20.48 7.66 -2.95
N TRP A 526 21.80 7.77 -2.79
CA TRP A 526 22.50 8.49 -1.72
C TRP A 526 22.33 10.01 -1.77
N GLU A 527 22.01 10.57 -2.93
CA GLU A 527 21.98 12.02 -3.12
C GLU A 527 20.58 12.60 -3.00
N THR A 528 19.54 11.76 -2.87
CA THR A 528 18.13 12.18 -2.85
C THR A 528 17.73 12.91 -1.56
N VAL A 529 16.76 13.84 -1.69
CA VAL A 529 16.01 14.41 -0.57
C VAL A 529 14.58 13.84 -0.64
N PRO A 530 14.20 12.89 0.21
CA PRO A 530 12.87 12.28 0.19
C PRO A 530 11.75 13.30 0.38
N GLN A 531 10.58 13.02 -0.20
CA GLN A 531 9.48 13.99 -0.27
C GLN A 531 8.12 13.29 -0.34
N PRO A 532 7.04 13.90 0.20
CA PRO A 532 5.70 13.34 0.08
C PRO A 532 5.18 13.49 -1.35
N THR A 533 4.33 12.55 -1.79
CA THR A 533 3.60 12.71 -3.07
C THR A 533 2.61 13.87 -2.99
N CYS A 534 1.91 14.03 -1.87
CA CYS A 534 1.07 15.19 -1.56
C CYS A 534 1.89 16.23 -0.78
N ASP A 535 2.28 17.31 -1.46
CA ASP A 535 3.02 18.41 -0.87
C ASP A 535 2.04 19.55 -0.51
N ALA A 536 1.76 19.68 0.78
CA ALA A 536 0.92 20.73 1.35
C ALA A 536 1.73 21.81 2.09
N PHE A 537 3.05 21.88 1.88
CA PHE A 537 3.98 22.83 2.49
C PHE A 537 4.01 22.76 4.03
N LYS A 538 3.79 21.57 4.61
CA LYS A 538 3.91 21.35 6.06
C LYS A 538 5.36 21.07 6.47
N TYR A 539 6.08 20.29 5.65
CA TYR A 539 7.49 19.96 5.83
C TYR A 539 8.34 20.52 4.67
N GLY A 540 9.65 20.32 4.72
CA GLY A 540 10.58 20.89 3.74
C GLY A 540 10.79 22.39 3.97
N GLY A 541 10.95 23.15 2.88
CA GLY A 541 11.16 24.59 2.90
C GLY A 541 9.87 25.40 2.78
N LYS A 542 9.99 26.67 2.41
CA LYS A 542 8.86 27.62 2.27
C LYS A 542 7.76 27.11 1.32
N ASN A 543 8.15 26.39 0.27
CA ASN A 543 7.26 25.90 -0.79
C ASN A 543 7.20 24.36 -0.77
N GLY A 544 7.31 23.77 0.42
CA GLY A 544 7.49 22.32 0.56
C GLY A 544 8.85 21.88 0.04
N TYR A 545 8.86 20.85 -0.79
CA TYR A 545 10.05 20.33 -1.46
C TYR A 545 10.14 20.77 -2.93
N LEU A 546 9.08 21.40 -3.46
CA LEU A 546 8.92 21.65 -4.90
C LEU A 546 10.08 22.44 -5.54
N ASP A 547 10.59 23.44 -4.83
CA ASP A 547 11.64 24.35 -5.30
C ASP A 547 13.08 23.81 -5.12
N LEU A 548 13.23 22.57 -4.65
CA LEU A 548 14.44 21.77 -4.86
C LEU A 548 14.49 21.16 -6.27
N PHE A 549 13.34 20.90 -6.88
CA PHE A 549 13.21 20.08 -8.10
C PHE A 549 12.83 20.91 -9.34
N THR A 550 11.78 21.74 -9.23
CA THR A 550 11.21 22.49 -10.37
C THR A 550 11.27 23.98 -10.09
N GLY A 551 11.81 24.75 -11.04
CA GLY A 551 11.94 26.20 -10.93
C GLY A 551 10.76 26.92 -11.58
N ASP A 552 9.88 27.50 -10.75
CA ASP A 552 8.72 28.29 -11.18
C ASP A 552 8.70 29.68 -10.51
N ALA A 553 7.91 30.61 -11.06
CA ALA A 553 7.65 31.93 -10.52
C ALA A 553 6.75 31.91 -9.27
N SER A 554 5.96 30.84 -9.09
CA SER A 554 5.08 30.64 -7.94
C SER A 554 4.79 29.16 -7.73
N TYR A 555 4.64 28.74 -6.47
CA TYR A 555 4.37 27.34 -6.12
C TYR A 555 2.97 27.18 -5.55
N ALA A 556 2.29 26.10 -5.95
CA ALA A 556 0.99 25.70 -5.43
C ALA A 556 1.08 24.31 -4.80
N LYS A 557 0.33 24.11 -3.71
CA LYS A 557 0.18 22.80 -3.05
C LYS A 557 -0.35 21.79 -4.07
N GLN A 558 0.23 20.60 -4.11
CA GLN A 558 0.00 19.66 -5.21
C GLN A 558 0.24 18.22 -4.80
N TRP A 559 -0.38 17.30 -5.54
CA TRP A 559 -0.13 15.87 -5.48
C TRP A 559 0.57 15.43 -6.78
N LYS A 560 1.46 14.44 -6.69
CA LYS A 560 2.23 13.90 -7.82
C LYS A 560 2.58 12.42 -7.60
N PHE A 561 2.30 11.57 -8.57
CA PHE A 561 2.65 10.15 -8.54
C PHE A 561 3.46 9.77 -9.78
N THR A 562 4.37 8.82 -9.59
CA THR A 562 5.22 8.24 -10.64
C THR A 562 5.04 6.73 -10.62
N ASN A 563 4.82 6.10 -11.77
CA ASN A 563 4.71 4.66 -11.93
C ASN A 563 6.06 4.05 -12.34
N ALA A 564 6.33 2.82 -11.93
CA ALA A 564 7.38 1.95 -12.48
C ALA A 564 6.73 0.95 -13.46
N PRO A 565 6.88 1.14 -14.79
CA PRO A 565 6.11 0.37 -15.77
C PRO A 565 6.41 -1.13 -15.78
N ASP A 566 7.64 -1.51 -15.45
CA ASP A 566 8.04 -2.92 -15.32
C ASP A 566 7.25 -3.65 -14.23
N ALA A 567 6.93 -2.99 -13.13
CA ALA A 567 6.14 -3.54 -12.02
C ALA A 567 4.66 -3.72 -12.38
N ASP A 568 4.02 -2.72 -12.99
CA ASP A 568 2.64 -2.84 -13.49
C ASP A 568 2.55 -3.94 -14.58
N ALA A 569 3.57 -4.09 -15.43
CA ALA A 569 3.63 -5.19 -16.39
C ALA A 569 3.86 -6.56 -15.71
N ARG A 570 4.71 -6.64 -14.68
CA ARG A 570 4.93 -7.87 -13.90
C ARG A 570 3.64 -8.29 -13.18
N ALA A 571 2.82 -7.34 -12.70
CA ALA A 571 1.50 -7.59 -12.14
C ALA A 571 0.51 -8.14 -13.20
N VAL A 572 0.55 -7.63 -14.44
CA VAL A 572 -0.24 -8.18 -15.56
C VAL A 572 0.25 -9.57 -15.99
N GLN A 573 1.55 -9.81 -16.01
CA GLN A 573 2.17 -11.10 -16.29
C GLN A 573 1.76 -12.15 -15.24
N ALA A 574 1.80 -11.78 -13.95
CA ALA A 574 1.29 -12.60 -12.86
C ALA A 574 -0.21 -12.93 -13.02
N ALA A 575 -1.03 -11.95 -13.43
CA ALA A 575 -2.46 -12.16 -13.68
C ALA A 575 -2.74 -13.07 -14.88
N TYR A 576 -1.89 -13.05 -15.93
CA TYR A 576 -1.98 -13.98 -17.06
C TYR A 576 -1.78 -15.43 -16.62
N TRP A 577 -0.73 -15.68 -15.83
CA TRP A 577 -0.46 -17.02 -15.30
C TRP A 577 -1.52 -17.46 -14.30
N ALA A 578 -1.95 -16.57 -13.40
CA ALA A 578 -3.05 -16.84 -12.47
C ALA A 578 -4.32 -17.29 -13.21
N ASP A 579 -4.76 -16.55 -14.24
CA ASP A 579 -5.94 -16.88 -15.03
C ASP A 579 -5.79 -18.25 -15.72
N LYS A 580 -4.68 -18.48 -16.41
CA LYS A 580 -4.38 -19.74 -17.11
C LYS A 580 -4.37 -20.94 -16.17
N TRP A 581 -3.72 -20.83 -15.01
CA TRP A 581 -3.65 -21.89 -14.00
C TRP A 581 -5.00 -22.12 -13.31
N ALA A 582 -5.74 -21.05 -13.00
CA ALA A 582 -7.08 -21.15 -12.42
C ALA A 582 -8.04 -21.83 -13.40
N ASP A 583 -8.00 -21.50 -14.69
CA ASP A 583 -8.83 -22.15 -15.72
C ASP A 583 -8.46 -23.62 -15.93
N ALA A 584 -7.18 -23.98 -15.89
CA ALA A 584 -6.74 -25.38 -15.89
C ALA A 584 -7.31 -26.19 -14.70
N GLN A 585 -7.53 -25.53 -13.56
CA GLN A 585 -8.21 -26.11 -12.38
C GLN A 585 -9.75 -26.02 -12.42
N GLY A 586 -10.35 -25.40 -13.45
CA GLY A 586 -11.80 -25.13 -13.53
C GLY A 586 -12.27 -24.04 -12.56
N LYS A 587 -11.38 -23.11 -12.18
CA LYS A 587 -11.57 -22.06 -11.16
C LYS A 587 -11.40 -20.62 -11.65
N GLY A 588 -11.16 -20.34 -12.94
CA GLY A 588 -10.94 -18.96 -13.43
C GLY A 588 -12.03 -17.96 -13.04
N SER A 589 -13.29 -18.41 -12.92
CA SER A 589 -14.41 -17.59 -12.40
C SER A 589 -14.24 -17.08 -10.95
N GLN A 590 -13.26 -17.59 -10.19
CA GLN A 590 -12.91 -17.12 -8.85
C GLN A 590 -12.00 -15.88 -8.87
N ILE A 591 -11.30 -15.63 -9.98
CA ILE A 591 -10.32 -14.54 -10.12
C ILE A 591 -10.59 -13.61 -11.32
N SER A 592 -11.53 -13.95 -12.20
CA SER A 592 -11.82 -13.17 -13.42
C SER A 592 -12.11 -11.68 -13.17
N ALA A 593 -12.65 -11.32 -12.00
CA ALA A 593 -12.83 -9.92 -11.60
C ALA A 593 -11.48 -9.20 -11.39
N THR A 594 -10.49 -9.89 -10.81
CA THR A 594 -9.11 -9.42 -10.60
C THR A 594 -8.33 -9.40 -11.91
N VAL A 595 -8.54 -10.38 -12.78
CA VAL A 595 -7.96 -10.40 -14.15
C VAL A 595 -8.48 -9.21 -14.96
N ALA A 596 -9.76 -8.83 -14.83
CA ALA A 596 -10.30 -7.61 -15.44
C ALA A 596 -9.70 -6.31 -14.83
N LYS A 597 -9.25 -6.32 -13.58
CA LYS A 597 -8.48 -5.22 -12.98
C LYS A 597 -7.06 -5.15 -13.59
N ALA A 598 -6.40 -6.27 -13.83
CA ALA A 598 -5.12 -6.32 -14.55
C ALA A 598 -5.24 -5.81 -16.00
N ALA A 599 -6.31 -6.16 -16.71
CA ALA A 599 -6.62 -5.61 -18.04
C ALA A 599 -6.79 -4.08 -18.02
N LYS A 600 -7.34 -3.51 -16.92
CA LYS A 600 -7.43 -2.07 -16.70
C LYS A 600 -6.06 -1.45 -16.42
N MET A 601 -5.24 -2.04 -15.55
CA MET A 601 -3.86 -1.60 -15.29
C MET A 601 -3.06 -1.52 -16.60
N GLY A 602 -3.11 -2.59 -17.41
CA GLY A 602 -2.50 -2.62 -18.74
C GLY A 602 -3.02 -1.55 -19.72
N ASP A 603 -4.26 -1.06 -19.56
CA ASP A 603 -4.80 0.03 -20.38
C ASP A 603 -4.13 1.39 -20.07
N TYR A 604 -3.96 1.70 -18.77
CA TYR A 604 -3.30 2.92 -18.30
C TYR A 604 -1.78 2.86 -18.46
N LEU A 605 -1.18 1.68 -18.31
CA LEU A 605 0.25 1.42 -18.52
C LEU A 605 0.73 1.84 -19.92
N ARG A 606 -0.17 1.99 -20.90
CA ARG A 606 0.12 2.62 -22.20
C ARG A 606 0.72 4.02 -22.09
N TYR A 607 0.57 4.75 -20.98
CA TYR A 607 1.28 6.01 -20.76
C TYR A 607 2.82 5.86 -20.81
N SER A 608 3.36 4.71 -20.40
CA SER A 608 4.79 4.39 -20.56
C SER A 608 5.26 4.31 -22.03
N MET A 609 4.32 4.19 -22.98
CA MET A 609 4.68 4.12 -24.41
C MET A 609 4.96 5.48 -25.04
N TYR A 610 4.69 6.58 -24.35
CA TYR A 610 4.80 7.93 -24.90
C TYR A 610 6.06 8.65 -24.43
N ASP A 611 6.61 9.47 -25.32
CA ASP A 611 7.63 10.47 -24.99
C ASP A 611 7.19 11.35 -23.80
N LYS A 612 8.14 11.77 -22.96
CA LYS A 612 7.91 12.54 -21.72
C LYS A 612 6.97 13.73 -21.93
N TYR A 613 7.16 14.48 -23.01
CA TYR A 613 6.34 15.66 -23.33
C TYR A 613 5.51 15.49 -24.60
N PHE A 614 5.19 14.23 -24.93
CA PHE A 614 4.48 13.83 -26.14
C PHE A 614 5.12 14.39 -27.41
N LYS A 615 6.44 14.58 -27.44
CA LYS A 615 7.16 14.93 -28.66
C LYS A 615 7.05 13.79 -29.68
N LYS A 616 7.12 14.14 -30.95
CA LYS A 616 7.16 13.16 -32.04
C LYS A 616 8.38 12.25 -31.86
N ILE A 617 8.19 10.94 -32.02
CA ILE A 617 9.29 9.98 -31.99
C ILE A 617 10.12 10.08 -33.27
N GLY A 618 11.44 10.06 -33.10
CA GLY A 618 12.40 9.87 -34.17
C GLY A 618 13.11 11.15 -34.60
N ASN A 619 14.43 11.17 -34.42
CA ASN A 619 15.32 12.31 -34.70
C ASN A 619 14.92 13.60 -33.96
N CYS A 620 14.34 13.46 -32.76
CA CYS A 620 13.90 14.58 -31.94
C CYS A 620 15.10 15.35 -31.35
N VAL A 621 15.46 16.48 -31.97
CA VAL A 621 16.60 17.31 -31.58
C VAL A 621 16.20 18.79 -31.49
N GLY A 622 16.65 19.42 -30.41
CA GLY A 622 16.33 20.76 -29.94
C GLY A 622 14.90 20.83 -29.35
N PRO A 623 14.71 21.33 -28.12
CA PRO A 623 13.40 21.31 -27.47
C PRO A 623 12.35 22.16 -28.22
N THR A 624 12.76 23.28 -28.84
CA THR A 624 11.89 24.15 -29.63
C THR A 624 11.75 23.72 -31.10
N THR A 625 12.67 22.92 -31.63
CA THR A 625 12.70 22.46 -33.03
C THR A 625 12.11 21.08 -33.23
N CYS A 626 12.22 20.19 -32.23
CA CYS A 626 11.54 18.90 -32.26
C CYS A 626 10.02 19.09 -32.23
N ALA A 627 9.34 18.50 -33.21
CA ALA A 627 7.90 18.62 -33.37
C ALA A 627 7.13 18.04 -32.17
N ALA A 628 6.11 18.78 -31.73
CA ALA A 628 5.05 18.24 -30.89
C ALA A 628 4.33 17.09 -31.62
N GLY A 629 4.05 16.00 -30.92
CA GLY A 629 3.23 14.91 -31.45
C GLY A 629 1.78 15.33 -31.60
N THR A 630 1.10 14.70 -32.57
CA THR A 630 -0.30 14.98 -32.92
C THR A 630 -1.22 13.78 -32.63
N GLY A 631 -0.68 12.75 -32.00
CA GLY A 631 -1.37 11.57 -31.53
C GLY A 631 -0.38 10.46 -31.24
N LYS A 632 -0.61 9.27 -31.79
CA LYS A 632 0.26 8.10 -31.56
C LYS A 632 1.64 8.18 -32.24
N ASP A 633 1.94 9.26 -32.97
CA ASP A 633 3.29 9.56 -33.45
C ASP A 633 4.23 10.06 -32.35
N ALA A 634 3.71 10.29 -31.14
CA ALA A 634 4.47 10.44 -29.90
C ALA A 634 4.69 9.12 -29.13
N SER A 635 4.17 7.99 -29.63
CA SER A 635 4.36 6.66 -29.01
C SER A 635 5.59 5.97 -29.57
N MET A 636 6.54 5.62 -28.70
CA MET A 636 7.66 4.75 -29.04
C MET A 636 7.28 3.27 -29.03
N TYR A 637 6.12 2.91 -28.45
CA TYR A 637 5.63 1.53 -28.29
C TYR A 637 6.64 0.61 -27.56
N LEU A 638 7.39 1.16 -26.61
CA LEU A 638 8.19 0.44 -25.63
C LEU A 638 7.69 0.81 -24.25
N MET A 639 8.07 0.06 -23.23
CA MET A 639 7.91 0.50 -21.85
C MET A 639 9.07 1.42 -21.49
N SER A 640 8.79 2.71 -21.29
CA SER A 640 9.76 3.66 -20.79
C SER A 640 10.04 3.46 -19.29
N TRP A 641 10.98 4.22 -18.74
CA TRP A 641 11.34 4.14 -17.31
C TRP A 641 10.22 4.54 -16.35
N TYR A 642 9.34 5.45 -16.77
CA TYR A 642 8.21 5.92 -15.97
C TYR A 642 7.10 6.51 -16.83
N TYR A 643 5.90 6.58 -16.25
CA TYR A 643 4.99 7.68 -16.52
C TYR A 643 4.61 8.33 -15.18
N ALA A 644 4.25 9.61 -15.21
CA ALA A 644 3.90 10.34 -14.00
C ALA A 644 2.70 11.26 -14.25
N TRP A 645 1.95 11.54 -13.18
CA TRP A 645 0.80 12.43 -13.21
C TRP A 645 0.67 13.20 -11.90
N GLY A 646 0.10 14.39 -11.97
CA GLY A 646 -0.04 15.27 -10.80
C GLY A 646 -1.05 16.39 -11.02
N GLY A 647 -1.36 17.11 -9.96
CA GLY A 647 -2.31 18.21 -9.99
C GLY A 647 -2.28 19.07 -8.75
N ALA A 648 -2.76 20.31 -8.86
CA ALA A 648 -2.90 21.17 -7.69
C ALA A 648 -3.92 20.56 -6.71
N THR A 649 -3.60 20.50 -5.42
CA THR A 649 -4.61 20.23 -4.37
C THR A 649 -5.48 21.48 -4.15
N ASP A 650 -4.92 22.67 -4.36
CA ASP A 650 -5.67 23.91 -4.41
C ASP A 650 -6.46 24.02 -5.73
N THR A 651 -7.77 23.77 -5.64
CA THR A 651 -8.70 23.89 -6.78
C THR A 651 -8.71 25.27 -7.45
N SER A 652 -8.25 26.34 -6.79
CA SER A 652 -8.14 27.68 -7.38
C SER A 652 -6.98 27.82 -8.37
N ALA A 653 -5.95 26.97 -8.28
CA ALA A 653 -4.86 26.91 -9.26
C ALA A 653 -5.28 26.20 -10.56
N GLY A 654 -6.22 25.25 -10.48
CA GLY A 654 -7.00 24.78 -11.64
C GLY A 654 -6.23 24.00 -12.71
N TRP A 655 -5.18 23.26 -12.36
CA TRP A 655 -4.37 22.48 -13.30
C TRP A 655 -4.10 21.05 -12.83
N ALA A 656 -3.90 20.16 -13.81
CA ALA A 656 -3.32 18.82 -13.66
C ALA A 656 -2.49 18.46 -14.90
N TRP A 657 -1.52 17.57 -14.75
CA TRP A 657 -0.55 17.20 -15.79
C TRP A 657 -0.30 15.68 -15.85
N ARG A 658 0.20 15.22 -17.00
CA ARG A 658 0.67 13.85 -17.26
C ARG A 658 1.89 13.88 -18.17
N ILE A 659 2.86 13.01 -17.91
CA ILE A 659 4.03 12.78 -18.74
C ILE A 659 4.23 11.26 -18.92
N GLY A 660 4.71 10.85 -20.09
CA GLY A 660 5.36 9.55 -20.24
C GLY A 660 6.81 9.63 -19.80
N SER A 661 7.70 8.93 -20.49
CA SER A 661 9.15 9.14 -20.37
C SER A 661 9.81 8.89 -21.72
N SER A 662 10.81 9.70 -22.06
CA SER A 662 11.53 9.60 -23.34
C SER A 662 12.62 8.52 -23.34
N HIS A 663 12.86 7.84 -22.22
CA HIS A 663 13.94 6.87 -22.03
C HIS A 663 13.37 5.45 -21.86
N ALA A 664 13.83 4.49 -22.67
CA ALA A 664 13.42 3.09 -22.59
C ALA A 664 14.63 2.19 -22.34
N HIS A 665 14.52 1.31 -21.33
CA HIS A 665 15.57 0.37 -20.92
C HIS A 665 15.20 -1.06 -21.32
N GLY A 666 16.16 -1.86 -21.80
CA GLY A 666 15.97 -3.26 -22.17
C GLY A 666 15.44 -4.11 -21.00
N GLY A 667 15.89 -3.80 -19.78
CA GLY A 667 15.40 -4.42 -18.54
C GLY A 667 13.92 -4.22 -18.22
N TYR A 668 13.28 -3.17 -18.76
CA TYR A 668 11.88 -2.82 -18.45
C TYR A 668 10.85 -3.47 -19.36
N GLN A 669 11.28 -4.01 -20.52
CA GLN A 669 10.33 -4.57 -21.48
C GLN A 669 9.71 -5.87 -20.96
N ASN A 670 8.49 -6.20 -21.42
CA ASN A 670 7.74 -7.38 -21.00
C ASN A 670 6.86 -7.94 -22.15
N PRO A 671 7.43 -8.79 -23.04
CA PRO A 671 6.69 -9.41 -24.12
C PRO A 671 5.56 -10.32 -23.67
N MET A 672 5.67 -10.95 -22.49
CA MET A 672 4.61 -11.81 -21.95
C MET A 672 3.36 -10.99 -21.60
N ALA A 673 3.52 -9.89 -20.86
CA ALA A 673 2.44 -8.94 -20.59
C ALA A 673 1.89 -8.30 -21.88
N ALA A 674 2.76 -7.91 -22.83
CA ALA A 674 2.33 -7.34 -24.10
C ALA A 674 1.54 -8.33 -24.98
N TYR A 675 1.88 -9.63 -24.95
CA TYR A 675 1.08 -10.69 -25.55
C TYR A 675 -0.26 -10.87 -24.84
N ALA A 676 -0.28 -10.90 -23.51
CA ALA A 676 -1.51 -11.05 -22.74
C ALA A 676 -2.51 -9.93 -23.05
N LEU A 677 -2.08 -8.67 -22.99
CA LEU A 677 -2.92 -7.49 -23.23
C LEU A 677 -3.34 -7.33 -24.71
N SER A 678 -2.65 -7.95 -25.67
CA SER A 678 -2.98 -7.83 -27.10
C SER A 678 -3.76 -9.02 -27.67
N ALA A 679 -3.46 -10.24 -27.22
CA ALA A 679 -3.94 -11.48 -27.83
C ALA A 679 -4.85 -12.29 -26.90
N TYR A 680 -4.50 -12.41 -25.61
CA TYR A 680 -5.25 -13.20 -24.63
C TYR A 680 -6.61 -12.57 -24.32
N ALA A 681 -7.69 -13.36 -24.29
CA ALA A 681 -9.04 -12.81 -24.35
C ALA A 681 -9.43 -11.99 -23.11
N ASP A 682 -9.18 -12.54 -21.92
CA ASP A 682 -9.65 -12.02 -20.64
C ASP A 682 -8.79 -10.88 -20.09
N LEU A 683 -7.58 -10.68 -20.68
CA LEU A 683 -6.69 -9.56 -20.37
C LEU A 683 -6.72 -8.42 -21.39
N LYS A 684 -7.57 -8.48 -22.43
CA LYS A 684 -7.68 -7.37 -23.39
C LYS A 684 -8.18 -6.09 -22.71
N PRO A 685 -7.44 -4.96 -22.81
CA PRO A 685 -7.90 -3.67 -22.34
C PRO A 685 -9.27 -3.28 -22.89
N LYS A 686 -10.02 -2.50 -22.10
CA LYS A 686 -11.40 -2.11 -22.45
C LYS A 686 -11.45 -0.96 -23.45
N SER A 687 -10.39 -0.15 -23.52
CA SER A 687 -10.26 0.92 -24.51
C SER A 687 -10.31 0.42 -25.95
N SER A 688 -10.82 1.25 -26.85
CA SER A 688 -11.03 0.90 -28.26
C SER A 688 -9.76 0.52 -29.02
N THR A 689 -8.59 0.97 -28.55
CA THR A 689 -7.30 0.78 -29.21
C THR A 689 -6.23 0.13 -28.33
N GLY A 690 -6.50 -0.12 -27.04
CA GLY A 690 -5.50 -0.63 -26.10
C GLY A 690 -4.86 -1.95 -26.52
N ALA A 691 -5.67 -2.96 -26.88
CA ALA A 691 -5.15 -4.24 -27.36
C ALA A 691 -4.32 -4.11 -28.66
N ALA A 692 -4.65 -3.16 -29.54
CA ALA A 692 -3.91 -2.90 -30.78
C ALA A 692 -2.57 -2.17 -30.52
N ASP A 693 -2.55 -1.25 -29.55
CA ASP A 693 -1.31 -0.62 -29.10
C ASP A 693 -0.38 -1.66 -28.45
N TRP A 694 -0.91 -2.57 -27.64
CA TRP A 694 -0.12 -3.67 -27.08
C TRP A 694 0.39 -4.66 -28.12
N GLY A 695 -0.37 -4.93 -29.20
CA GLY A 695 0.14 -5.75 -30.31
C GLY A 695 1.29 -5.08 -31.07
N THR A 696 1.23 -3.75 -31.18
CA THR A 696 2.31 -2.93 -31.74
C THR A 696 3.52 -2.92 -30.79
N SER A 697 3.27 -2.79 -29.47
CA SER A 697 4.28 -2.83 -28.41
C SER A 697 5.01 -4.16 -28.35
N LEU A 698 4.30 -5.30 -28.38
CA LEU A 698 4.89 -6.64 -28.44
C LEU A 698 5.89 -6.77 -29.60
N THR A 699 5.47 -6.35 -30.80
CA THR A 699 6.34 -6.38 -31.99
C THR A 699 7.57 -5.50 -31.77
N ARG A 700 7.37 -4.26 -31.32
CA ARG A 700 8.43 -3.28 -31.09
C ARG A 700 9.42 -3.68 -30.01
N GLN A 701 8.98 -4.33 -28.93
CA GLN A 701 9.84 -4.85 -27.87
C GLN A 701 10.75 -5.97 -28.38
N ILE A 702 10.22 -6.95 -29.14
CA ILE A 702 11.05 -8.01 -29.73
C ILE A 702 12.06 -7.45 -30.74
N GLU A 703 11.70 -6.43 -31.52
CA GLU A 703 12.64 -5.70 -32.37
C GLU A 703 13.74 -4.97 -31.55
N PHE A 704 13.38 -4.39 -30.41
CA PHE A 704 14.29 -3.66 -29.53
C PHE A 704 15.33 -4.58 -28.89
N TYR A 705 14.93 -5.76 -28.39
CA TYR A 705 15.88 -6.77 -27.91
C TYR A 705 16.85 -7.21 -29.01
N ARG A 706 16.36 -7.50 -30.22
CA ARG A 706 17.22 -7.87 -31.37
C ARG A 706 18.17 -6.77 -31.78
N TRP A 707 17.77 -5.51 -31.61
CA TRP A 707 18.64 -4.35 -31.85
C TRP A 707 19.69 -4.15 -30.75
N LEU A 708 19.35 -4.40 -29.48
CA LEU A 708 20.26 -4.24 -28.34
C LEU A 708 21.17 -5.45 -28.09
N GLN A 709 20.93 -6.58 -28.74
CA GLN A 709 21.72 -7.78 -28.54
C GLN A 709 23.15 -7.59 -29.05
N SER A 710 24.11 -7.67 -28.13
CA SER A 710 25.56 -7.55 -28.38
C SER A 710 26.09 -8.61 -29.34
N ASN A 711 27.32 -8.40 -29.81
CA ASN A 711 28.08 -9.38 -30.56
C ASN A 711 28.22 -10.71 -29.79
N GLU A 712 28.35 -10.68 -28.47
CA GLU A 712 28.49 -11.87 -27.62
C GLU A 712 27.13 -12.53 -27.34
N GLY A 713 26.13 -11.78 -26.84
CA GLY A 713 24.76 -12.31 -26.64
C GLY A 713 23.89 -11.56 -25.64
N ALA A 714 24.50 -10.84 -24.69
CA ALA A 714 23.81 -9.97 -23.72
C ALA A 714 23.06 -8.80 -24.37
N ILE A 715 22.08 -8.24 -23.67
CA ILE A 715 21.24 -7.11 -24.12
C ILE A 715 21.74 -5.78 -23.55
N ALA A 716 22.11 -4.84 -24.42
CA ALA A 716 22.58 -3.51 -24.03
C ALA A 716 21.45 -2.61 -23.47
N GLY A 717 21.83 -1.46 -22.89
CA GLY A 717 20.95 -0.59 -22.10
C GLY A 717 19.64 -0.19 -22.75
N GLY A 718 19.65 0.61 -23.82
CA GLY A 718 18.41 1.01 -24.45
C GLY A 718 18.50 2.19 -25.43
N ALA A 719 17.47 3.03 -25.41
CA ALA A 719 17.38 4.21 -26.27
C ALA A 719 16.64 5.37 -25.61
N THR A 720 16.89 6.57 -26.13
CA THR A 720 16.15 7.78 -25.75
C THR A 720 15.67 8.60 -26.96
N ASN A 721 14.45 9.13 -26.88
CA ASN A 721 13.95 10.18 -27.77
C ASN A 721 14.36 11.59 -27.31
N SER A 722 14.85 11.74 -26.07
CA SER A 722 15.33 13.00 -25.48
C SER A 722 16.78 12.85 -25.02
N TRP A 723 17.73 13.15 -25.91
CA TRP A 723 19.15 13.06 -25.57
C TRP A 723 19.49 14.00 -24.39
N ALA A 724 20.17 13.47 -23.37
CA ALA A 724 20.40 14.10 -22.07
C ALA A 724 19.12 14.66 -21.40
N GLY A 725 17.95 14.07 -21.69
CA GLY A 725 16.66 14.46 -21.12
C GLY A 725 16.18 15.87 -21.46
N ARG A 726 16.86 16.56 -22.39
CA ARG A 726 16.57 17.93 -22.83
C ARG A 726 16.55 18.09 -24.36
N TYR A 727 16.27 17.00 -25.08
CA TYR A 727 16.29 16.91 -26.54
C TYR A 727 17.59 17.48 -27.15
N ALA A 728 18.73 17.25 -26.49
CA ALA A 728 20.01 17.77 -26.95
C ALA A 728 20.43 17.16 -28.29
N THR A 729 21.48 17.73 -28.92
CA THR A 729 22.10 17.08 -30.09
C THR A 729 22.96 15.91 -29.60
N PRO A 730 22.70 14.66 -30.05
CA PRO A 730 23.53 13.51 -29.69
C PRO A 730 24.87 13.54 -30.44
N PRO A 731 25.88 12.77 -29.98
CA PRO A 731 27.12 12.57 -30.72
C PRO A 731 26.88 12.12 -32.17
N ALA A 732 27.68 12.65 -33.10
CA ALA A 732 27.57 12.32 -34.52
C ALA A 732 27.80 10.82 -34.76
N GLY A 733 26.95 10.21 -35.60
CA GLY A 733 27.03 8.77 -35.91
C GLY A 733 26.45 7.85 -34.84
N LYS A 734 25.74 8.37 -33.82
CA LYS A 734 24.99 7.55 -32.87
C LYS A 734 23.98 6.65 -33.58
N SER A 735 24.00 5.36 -33.22
CA SER A 735 23.02 4.38 -33.66
C SER A 735 21.59 4.76 -33.27
N THR A 736 20.60 4.36 -34.07
CA THR A 736 19.19 4.67 -33.78
C THR A 736 18.25 3.48 -33.93
N PHE A 737 17.18 3.50 -33.13
CA PHE A 737 16.05 2.59 -33.18
C PHE A 737 14.77 3.39 -33.42
N TYR A 738 14.19 3.27 -34.61
CA TYR A 738 13.08 4.15 -35.06
C TYR A 738 13.37 5.66 -34.90
N GLY A 739 14.65 6.04 -34.98
CA GLY A 739 15.14 7.40 -34.79
C GLY A 739 15.31 7.85 -33.33
N MET A 740 15.04 7.01 -32.33
CA MET A 740 15.52 7.21 -30.96
C MET A 740 17.00 6.82 -30.89
N TYR A 741 17.80 7.50 -30.07
CA TYR A 741 19.26 7.32 -30.04
C TYR A 741 19.70 6.26 -29.05
N TYR A 742 20.69 5.45 -29.43
CA TYR A 742 21.28 4.44 -28.55
C TYR A 742 21.92 5.03 -27.30
N ASP A 743 21.44 4.57 -26.16
CA ASP A 743 21.94 4.86 -24.84
C ASP A 743 22.42 3.57 -24.17
N GLN A 744 23.65 3.60 -23.66
CA GLN A 744 24.28 2.48 -22.98
C GLN A 744 23.78 2.32 -21.53
N GLN A 745 23.32 3.43 -20.94
CA GLN A 745 22.98 3.58 -19.54
C GLN A 745 21.71 4.47 -19.38
N PRO A 746 20.55 4.08 -19.95
CA PRO A 746 19.34 4.89 -19.87
C PRO A 746 19.00 5.32 -18.44
N VAL A 747 18.65 6.60 -18.29
CA VAL A 747 18.24 7.27 -17.04
C VAL A 747 19.36 7.46 -16.01
N TYR A 748 19.93 6.39 -15.43
CA TYR A 748 20.90 6.51 -14.33
C TYR A 748 22.34 6.22 -14.74
N HIS A 749 23.24 7.07 -14.24
CA HIS A 749 24.68 7.05 -14.49
C HIS A 749 25.53 6.82 -13.23
N ASP A 750 24.96 6.96 -12.02
CA ASP A 750 25.59 6.58 -10.74
C ASP A 750 24.70 5.61 -9.95
N PRO A 751 24.89 4.28 -10.11
CA PRO A 751 25.70 3.63 -11.13
C PRO A 751 25.04 3.65 -12.53
N PRO A 752 25.79 3.34 -13.61
CA PRO A 752 25.23 3.11 -14.94
C PRO A 752 24.15 2.01 -14.95
N SER A 753 22.92 2.35 -15.32
CA SER A 753 21.73 1.49 -15.13
C SER A 753 21.86 0.06 -15.69
N ASN A 754 22.48 -0.12 -16.86
CA ASN A 754 22.66 -1.44 -17.48
C ASN A 754 23.98 -2.15 -17.10
N GLN A 755 24.70 -1.70 -16.07
CA GLN A 755 25.84 -2.46 -15.56
C GLN A 755 25.39 -3.68 -14.75
N TRP A 756 24.17 -3.70 -14.22
CA TRP A 756 23.69 -4.78 -13.37
C TRP A 756 23.14 -5.97 -14.17
N PHE A 757 23.68 -7.17 -13.94
CA PHE A 757 23.25 -8.39 -14.62
C PHE A 757 21.78 -8.78 -14.32
N GLY A 758 21.19 -8.33 -13.20
CA GLY A 758 19.79 -8.61 -12.88
C GLY A 758 18.78 -8.19 -13.95
N PHE A 759 19.04 -7.08 -14.66
CA PHE A 759 18.21 -6.67 -15.80
C PHE A 759 18.29 -7.63 -17.00
N GLN A 760 19.37 -8.41 -17.13
CA GLN A 760 19.42 -9.48 -18.13
C GLN A 760 18.45 -10.60 -17.74
N ALA A 761 18.56 -11.10 -16.52
CA ALA A 761 17.75 -12.22 -16.03
C ALA A 761 16.25 -11.88 -16.00
N TRP A 762 15.83 -10.81 -15.33
CA TRP A 762 14.43 -10.39 -15.25
C TRP A 762 13.77 -10.15 -16.61
N SER A 763 14.53 -9.63 -17.57
CA SER A 763 13.99 -9.25 -18.87
C SER A 763 13.97 -10.44 -19.84
N MET A 764 14.99 -11.29 -19.82
CA MET A 764 15.04 -12.49 -20.64
C MET A 764 14.07 -13.57 -20.14
N GLU A 765 13.73 -13.60 -18.85
CA GLU A 765 12.65 -14.44 -18.35
C GLU A 765 11.33 -14.16 -19.07
N ARG A 766 10.96 -12.88 -19.20
CA ARG A 766 9.73 -12.45 -19.89
C ARG A 766 9.75 -12.78 -21.40
N VAL A 767 10.94 -12.83 -22.01
CA VAL A 767 11.13 -13.30 -23.39
C VAL A 767 11.01 -14.83 -23.47
N ALA A 768 11.56 -15.55 -22.48
CA ALA A 768 11.51 -17.01 -22.37
C ALA A 768 10.07 -17.52 -22.16
N GLU A 769 9.30 -16.91 -21.26
CA GLU A 769 7.87 -17.17 -21.10
C GLU A 769 7.09 -16.95 -22.39
N TYR A 770 7.31 -15.81 -23.06
CA TYR A 770 6.64 -15.51 -24.32
C TYR A 770 7.01 -16.52 -25.42
N TYR A 771 8.28 -16.93 -25.50
CA TYR A 771 8.73 -17.99 -26.40
C TYR A 771 8.10 -19.34 -26.04
N GLN A 772 8.02 -19.69 -24.76
CA GLN A 772 7.44 -20.94 -24.27
C GLN A 772 5.95 -21.03 -24.61
N GLN A 773 5.20 -19.95 -24.39
CA GLN A 773 3.78 -19.88 -24.71
C GLN A 773 3.46 -19.89 -26.21
N THR A 774 4.29 -19.25 -27.04
CA THR A 774 3.92 -18.97 -28.45
C THR A 774 4.78 -19.66 -29.50
N GLY A 775 5.97 -20.14 -29.14
CA GLY A 775 6.99 -20.58 -30.08
C GLY A 775 7.51 -19.48 -31.01
N ASN A 776 7.41 -18.20 -30.63
CA ASN A 776 7.82 -17.08 -31.49
C ASN A 776 9.31 -17.19 -31.89
N ALA A 777 9.57 -17.30 -33.20
CA ALA A 777 10.92 -17.51 -33.74
C ALA A 777 11.87 -16.31 -33.52
N ALA A 778 11.36 -15.08 -33.45
CA ALA A 778 12.17 -13.89 -33.18
C ALA A 778 12.56 -13.81 -31.69
N ALA A 779 11.66 -14.20 -30.78
CA ALA A 779 12.00 -14.39 -29.36
C ALA A 779 13.03 -15.51 -29.18
N LYS A 780 12.84 -16.66 -29.86
CA LYS A 780 13.84 -17.75 -29.90
C LYS A 780 15.21 -17.25 -30.36
N THR A 781 15.26 -16.45 -31.43
CA THR A 781 16.53 -15.90 -31.96
C THR A 781 17.29 -15.07 -30.93
N VAL A 782 16.58 -14.32 -30.07
CA VAL A 782 17.21 -13.57 -28.96
C VAL A 782 17.70 -14.54 -27.89
N LEU A 783 16.84 -15.47 -27.46
CA LEU A 783 17.11 -16.41 -26.37
C LEU A 783 18.27 -17.36 -26.69
N ASP A 784 18.31 -17.97 -27.87
CA ASP A 784 19.37 -18.92 -28.26
C ASP A 784 20.75 -18.31 -27.99
N LYS A 785 20.99 -17.10 -28.52
CA LYS A 785 22.27 -16.40 -28.37
C LYS A 785 22.51 -15.87 -26.95
N TRP A 786 21.45 -15.47 -26.23
CA TRP A 786 21.60 -14.99 -24.86
C TRP A 786 21.91 -16.13 -23.88
N VAL A 787 21.23 -17.28 -24.04
CA VAL A 787 21.42 -18.47 -23.21
C VAL A 787 22.81 -19.06 -23.43
N ASP A 788 23.26 -19.19 -24.70
CA ASP A 788 24.65 -19.59 -25.00
C ASP A 788 25.66 -18.71 -24.25
N TRP A 789 25.53 -17.38 -24.37
CA TRP A 789 26.42 -16.42 -23.69
C TRP A 789 26.34 -16.52 -22.15
N ALA A 790 25.14 -16.63 -21.57
CA ALA A 790 24.97 -16.67 -20.13
C ALA A 790 25.51 -17.98 -19.52
N LEU A 791 25.32 -19.11 -20.21
CA LEU A 791 25.88 -20.40 -19.81
C LEU A 791 27.42 -20.39 -19.85
N ASP A 792 28.02 -19.82 -20.90
CA ASP A 792 29.49 -19.63 -21.00
C ASP A 792 30.09 -18.78 -19.86
N HIS A 793 29.27 -17.96 -19.20
CA HIS A 793 29.65 -17.14 -18.04
C HIS A 793 29.03 -17.62 -16.72
N THR A 794 28.58 -18.88 -16.65
CA THR A 794 28.06 -19.49 -15.40
C THR A 794 28.99 -20.60 -14.93
N THR A 795 29.38 -20.56 -13.65
CA THR A 795 30.16 -21.64 -13.02
C THR A 795 29.30 -22.35 -11.99
N ILE A 796 29.16 -23.68 -12.13
CA ILE A 796 28.64 -24.57 -11.09
C ILE A 796 29.84 -25.34 -10.53
N ASN A 797 30.11 -25.18 -9.23
CA ASN A 797 31.23 -25.82 -8.56
C ASN A 797 30.89 -27.28 -8.16
N PRO A 798 31.90 -28.15 -7.99
CA PRO A 798 31.68 -29.55 -7.59
C PRO A 798 31.05 -29.75 -6.20
N ASP A 799 30.98 -28.70 -5.37
CA ASP A 799 30.32 -28.69 -4.07
C ASP A 799 28.86 -28.18 -4.12
N GLY A 800 28.35 -27.83 -5.30
CA GLY A 800 27.01 -27.29 -5.51
C GLY A 800 26.91 -25.77 -5.38
N THR A 801 27.96 -25.07 -4.94
CA THR A 801 27.98 -23.60 -5.00
C THR A 801 28.08 -23.11 -6.45
N TYR A 802 27.69 -21.86 -6.72
CA TYR A 802 27.70 -21.30 -8.07
C TYR A 802 28.26 -19.88 -8.12
N GLN A 803 28.61 -19.44 -9.33
CA GLN A 803 28.90 -18.05 -9.65
C GLN A 803 28.24 -17.69 -10.99
N ILE A 804 27.53 -16.56 -10.98
CA ILE A 804 26.89 -15.93 -12.15
C ILE A 804 27.46 -14.52 -12.35
N PRO A 805 27.33 -13.89 -13.53
CA PRO A 805 27.79 -12.51 -13.73
C PRO A 805 27.12 -11.53 -12.75
N SER A 806 27.83 -10.49 -12.33
CA SER A 806 27.26 -9.43 -11.49
C SER A 806 27.31 -8.08 -12.20
N THR A 807 28.51 -7.55 -12.44
CA THR A 807 28.72 -6.28 -13.14
C THR A 807 29.13 -6.51 -14.60
N LEU A 808 28.46 -5.80 -15.51
CA LEU A 808 28.66 -5.80 -16.94
C LEU A 808 29.28 -4.47 -17.39
N GLN A 809 30.33 -4.56 -18.20
CA GLN A 809 30.93 -3.42 -18.89
C GLN A 809 30.57 -3.48 -20.37
N TRP A 810 30.18 -2.34 -20.93
CA TRP A 810 29.70 -2.21 -22.30
C TRP A 810 30.60 -1.28 -23.11
N SER A 811 30.78 -1.59 -24.40
CA SER A 811 31.50 -0.72 -25.32
C SER A 811 30.96 -0.77 -26.74
N GLY A 812 31.16 0.31 -27.50
CA GLY A 812 30.69 0.44 -28.87
C GLY A 812 29.20 0.84 -28.96
N GLN A 813 28.52 0.37 -30.01
CA GLN A 813 27.09 0.61 -30.22
C GLN A 813 26.50 -0.40 -31.22
N PRO A 814 25.19 -0.71 -31.17
CA PRO A 814 24.55 -1.54 -32.18
C PRO A 814 24.53 -0.87 -33.56
N ASP A 815 24.31 -1.64 -34.62
CA ASP A 815 23.99 -1.08 -35.93
C ASP A 815 22.68 -0.29 -35.88
N THR A 816 22.49 0.73 -36.72
CA THR A 816 21.19 1.42 -36.81
C THR A 816 20.10 0.45 -37.25
N TRP A 817 18.99 0.41 -36.52
CA TRP A 817 17.93 -0.57 -36.73
C TRP A 817 17.29 -0.47 -38.12
N ASN A 818 17.15 -1.63 -38.76
CA ASN A 818 16.38 -1.81 -39.98
C ASN A 818 15.59 -3.11 -39.88
N ALA A 819 14.28 -3.03 -39.64
CA ALA A 819 13.42 -4.19 -39.48
C ALA A 819 13.43 -5.16 -40.68
N SER A 820 13.72 -4.67 -41.90
CA SER A 820 13.81 -5.49 -43.12
C SER A 820 15.16 -6.18 -43.31
N SER A 821 16.21 -5.69 -42.66
CA SER A 821 17.56 -6.24 -42.69
C SER A 821 18.29 -5.87 -41.40
N PRO A 822 17.97 -6.53 -40.27
CA PRO A 822 18.61 -6.26 -38.98
C PRO A 822 20.14 -6.36 -39.07
N GLY A 823 20.83 -5.47 -38.34
CA GLY A 823 22.28 -5.47 -38.27
C GLY A 823 22.86 -6.70 -37.56
N SER A 824 24.17 -6.87 -37.65
CA SER A 824 24.90 -7.93 -36.97
C SER A 824 25.39 -7.52 -35.58
N ASN A 825 25.40 -6.22 -35.28
CA ASN A 825 25.89 -5.64 -34.02
C ASN A 825 27.34 -6.03 -33.68
N SER A 826 28.17 -6.29 -34.69
CA SER A 826 29.57 -6.73 -34.55
C SER A 826 30.51 -5.66 -33.97
N GLY A 827 29.98 -4.47 -33.65
CA GLY A 827 30.67 -3.38 -32.96
C GLY A 827 30.02 -2.99 -31.64
N LEU A 828 29.13 -3.82 -31.09
CA LEU A 828 28.56 -3.70 -29.75
C LEU A 828 29.07 -4.86 -28.89
N HIS A 829 29.80 -4.54 -27.82
CA HIS A 829 30.44 -5.55 -26.98
C HIS A 829 30.05 -5.44 -25.51
N VAL A 830 29.95 -6.60 -24.85
CA VAL A 830 29.85 -6.73 -23.39
C VAL A 830 31.08 -7.44 -22.83
N THR A 831 31.40 -7.21 -21.56
CA THR A 831 32.37 -7.98 -20.78
C THR A 831 31.88 -8.10 -19.34
N VAL A 832 31.97 -9.30 -18.76
CA VAL A 832 31.69 -9.52 -17.33
C VAL A 832 32.90 -9.04 -16.53
N ALA A 833 32.69 -8.08 -15.63
CA ALA A 833 33.76 -7.51 -14.81
C ALA A 833 33.99 -8.30 -13.52
N ASP A 834 32.92 -8.81 -12.92
CA ASP A 834 32.91 -9.63 -11.71
C ASP A 834 31.69 -10.57 -11.66
N TYR A 835 31.70 -11.44 -10.65
CA TYR A 835 30.75 -12.53 -10.48
C TYR A 835 30.19 -12.52 -9.05
N THR A 836 28.95 -12.99 -8.91
CA THR A 836 28.23 -13.07 -7.63
C THR A 836 27.58 -14.43 -7.44
N ASN A 837 27.19 -14.73 -6.20
CA ASN A 837 26.28 -15.80 -5.81
C ASN A 837 24.89 -15.25 -5.39
N ASP A 838 24.54 -14.03 -5.80
CA ASP A 838 23.22 -13.42 -5.61
C ASP A 838 22.09 -14.42 -5.92
N VAL A 839 21.26 -14.66 -4.91
CA VAL A 839 20.19 -15.68 -4.93
C VAL A 839 18.94 -15.22 -5.69
N GLY A 840 18.64 -13.92 -5.68
CA GLY A 840 17.50 -13.38 -6.41
C GLY A 840 17.75 -13.37 -7.92
N VAL A 841 18.92 -12.88 -8.34
CA VAL A 841 19.31 -12.88 -9.75
C VAL A 841 19.56 -14.30 -10.27
N ALA A 842 20.09 -15.21 -9.44
CA ALA A 842 20.20 -16.62 -9.80
C ALA A 842 18.83 -17.29 -9.99
N ALA A 843 17.80 -16.92 -9.22
CA ALA A 843 16.44 -17.42 -9.39
C ALA A 843 15.77 -16.94 -10.69
N ALA A 844 15.84 -15.64 -10.99
CA ALA A 844 15.39 -15.09 -12.28
C ALA A 844 16.07 -15.79 -13.47
N TYR A 845 17.38 -16.05 -13.35
CA TYR A 845 18.15 -16.74 -14.38
C TYR A 845 17.73 -18.22 -14.50
N ALA A 846 17.56 -18.92 -13.39
CA ALA A 846 17.05 -20.29 -13.38
C ALA A 846 15.64 -20.39 -14.00
N LYS A 847 14.75 -19.42 -13.76
CA LYS A 847 13.45 -19.33 -14.46
C LYS A 847 13.60 -19.12 -15.95
N THR A 848 14.46 -18.18 -16.37
CA THR A 848 14.77 -17.93 -17.78
C THR A 848 15.21 -19.21 -18.50
N LEU A 849 16.16 -19.94 -17.89
CA LEU A 849 16.64 -21.23 -18.39
C LEU A 849 15.54 -22.30 -18.39
N THR A 850 14.69 -22.34 -17.36
CA THR A 850 13.58 -23.31 -17.23
C THR A 850 12.56 -23.13 -18.37
N TYR A 851 12.01 -21.93 -18.56
CA TYR A 851 11.05 -21.64 -19.64
C TYR A 851 11.66 -21.84 -21.03
N TYR A 852 12.93 -21.47 -21.22
CA TYR A 852 13.64 -21.72 -22.47
C TYR A 852 13.81 -23.22 -22.73
N ALA A 853 14.25 -24.00 -21.74
CA ALA A 853 14.54 -25.42 -21.86
C ALA A 853 13.30 -26.26 -22.17
N ASP A 854 12.18 -26.02 -21.47
CA ASP A 854 10.89 -26.69 -21.73
C ASP A 854 10.50 -26.60 -23.22
N ARG A 855 10.64 -25.39 -23.79
CA ARG A 855 10.23 -25.15 -25.18
C ARG A 855 11.26 -25.57 -26.23
N SER A 856 12.54 -25.46 -25.92
CA SER A 856 13.64 -25.75 -26.85
C SER A 856 14.09 -27.21 -26.84
N GLY A 857 13.89 -27.91 -25.72
CA GLY A 857 14.54 -29.19 -25.43
C GLY A 857 16.02 -29.07 -25.03
N ASP A 858 16.49 -27.86 -24.65
CA ASP A 858 17.88 -27.63 -24.30
C ASP A 858 18.23 -28.24 -22.92
N THR A 859 19.00 -29.32 -22.96
CA THR A 859 19.41 -30.06 -21.76
C THR A 859 20.49 -29.34 -20.94
N ALA A 860 21.28 -28.43 -21.53
CA ALA A 860 22.30 -27.68 -20.80
C ALA A 860 21.64 -26.56 -19.98
N ALA A 861 20.67 -25.86 -20.58
CA ALA A 861 19.83 -24.91 -19.86
C ALA A 861 19.05 -25.58 -18.71
N ALA A 862 18.38 -26.71 -18.96
CA ALA A 862 17.67 -27.46 -17.92
C ALA A 862 18.59 -27.89 -16.75
N THR A 863 19.77 -28.44 -17.08
CA THR A 863 20.74 -28.91 -16.07
C THR A 863 21.27 -27.76 -15.22
N THR A 864 21.60 -26.62 -15.84
CA THR A 864 22.10 -25.44 -15.13
C THR A 864 21.00 -24.79 -14.29
N ALA A 865 19.76 -24.72 -14.78
CA ALA A 865 18.61 -24.27 -13.99
C ALA A 865 18.46 -25.10 -12.71
N LYS A 866 18.44 -26.44 -12.83
CA LYS A 866 18.36 -27.35 -11.69
C LYS A 866 19.51 -27.12 -10.70
N ALA A 867 20.74 -27.01 -11.21
CA ALA A 867 21.95 -26.84 -10.40
C ALA A 867 21.97 -25.52 -9.62
N LEU A 868 21.46 -24.42 -10.19
CA LEU A 868 21.30 -23.14 -9.48
C LEU A 868 20.27 -23.26 -8.34
N LEU A 869 19.13 -23.90 -8.60
CA LEU A 869 18.08 -24.11 -7.59
C LEU A 869 18.55 -25.02 -6.44
N ASP A 870 19.26 -26.12 -6.76
CA ASP A 870 19.87 -27.00 -5.77
C ASP A 870 20.98 -26.29 -4.98
N GLY A 871 21.85 -25.56 -5.66
CA GLY A 871 22.93 -24.80 -5.03
C GLY A 871 22.41 -23.78 -4.01
N MET A 872 21.37 -23.02 -4.36
CA MET A 872 20.67 -22.11 -3.44
C MET A 872 20.03 -22.85 -2.26
N TRP A 873 19.31 -23.94 -2.54
CA TRP A 873 18.56 -24.68 -1.52
C TRP A 873 19.48 -25.36 -0.50
N ASP A 874 20.57 -25.97 -0.94
CA ASP A 874 21.45 -26.78 -0.10
C ASP A 874 22.49 -25.94 0.66
N ASN A 875 22.88 -24.77 0.14
CA ASN A 875 24.01 -23.99 0.69
C ASN A 875 23.62 -22.63 1.30
N HIS A 876 22.44 -22.07 1.00
CA HIS A 876 22.11 -20.67 1.29
C HIS A 876 20.82 -20.48 2.11
N GLN A 877 20.27 -21.54 2.70
CA GLN A 877 19.10 -21.45 3.57
C GLN A 877 19.39 -20.97 5.00
N ASP A 878 18.47 -20.18 5.54
CA ASP A 878 18.39 -19.88 6.97
C ASP A 878 16.93 -19.95 7.51
N ALA A 879 16.67 -19.30 8.65
CA ALA A 879 15.35 -19.27 9.29
C ALA A 879 14.35 -18.30 8.63
N LEU A 880 14.83 -17.27 7.93
CA LEU A 880 14.02 -16.25 7.26
C LEU A 880 13.77 -16.61 5.80
N GLY A 881 14.74 -17.24 5.11
CA GLY A 881 14.58 -17.58 3.69
C GLY A 881 15.78 -18.33 3.10
N ILE A 882 16.23 -17.84 1.95
CA ILE A 882 17.47 -18.21 1.26
C ILE A 882 18.23 -16.91 0.99
N ALA A 883 19.43 -16.74 1.53
CA ALA A 883 20.22 -15.52 1.40
C ALA A 883 21.72 -15.78 1.52
N VAL A 884 22.52 -14.85 0.99
CA VAL A 884 23.99 -14.91 1.02
C VAL A 884 24.56 -13.66 1.68
N PRO A 885 25.71 -13.74 2.38
CA PRO A 885 26.38 -12.54 2.87
C PRO A 885 26.93 -11.71 1.71
N GLU A 886 26.48 -10.46 1.60
CA GLU A 886 27.01 -9.45 0.69
C GLU A 886 27.83 -8.40 1.47
N THR A 887 28.79 -7.76 0.80
CA THR A 887 29.64 -6.71 1.40
C THR A 887 29.27 -5.36 0.80
N ARG A 888 28.81 -4.44 1.65
CA ARG A 888 28.30 -3.13 1.23
C ARG A 888 29.39 -2.07 1.33
N SER A 889 30.34 -2.15 0.39
CA SER A 889 31.43 -1.18 0.31
C SER A 889 30.94 0.23 0.00
N ASP A 890 29.78 0.34 -0.66
CA ASP A 890 29.03 1.55 -0.98
C ASP A 890 28.44 2.27 0.24
N TYR A 891 28.35 1.62 1.40
CA TYR A 891 27.88 2.26 2.64
C TYR A 891 28.89 3.24 3.24
N ASN A 892 29.99 3.52 2.54
CA ASN A 892 30.86 4.67 2.81
C ASN A 892 30.25 6.00 2.31
N ARG A 893 29.02 5.96 1.74
CA ARG A 893 28.27 7.12 1.25
C ARG A 893 27.17 7.59 2.22
N PHE A 894 27.04 7.00 3.42
CA PHE A 894 26.12 7.50 4.44
C PHE A 894 26.45 8.95 4.87
N ASP A 895 27.73 9.33 4.87
CA ASP A 895 28.19 10.70 5.13
C ASP A 895 28.41 11.55 3.85
N ASP A 896 28.00 11.07 2.66
CA ASP A 896 28.04 11.86 1.43
C ASP A 896 27.12 13.08 1.54
N GLY A 897 27.60 14.23 1.04
CA GLY A 897 26.85 15.47 1.01
C GLY A 897 25.70 15.45 0.01
N VAL A 898 24.48 15.67 0.48
CA VAL A 898 23.27 15.84 -0.35
C VAL A 898 23.21 17.28 -0.84
N TYR A 899 23.15 17.49 -2.15
CA TYR A 899 23.06 18.85 -2.69
C TYR A 899 21.75 19.54 -2.26
N VAL A 900 21.88 20.73 -1.68
CA VAL A 900 20.77 21.64 -1.38
C VAL A 900 21.15 23.05 -1.86
N PRO A 901 20.28 23.78 -2.60
CA PRO A 901 20.60 25.10 -3.13
C PRO A 901 21.04 26.10 -2.04
N SER A 902 22.03 26.94 -2.35
CA SER A 902 22.57 27.92 -1.39
C SER A 902 21.48 28.89 -0.89
N GLY A 903 21.26 28.91 0.43
CA GLY A 903 20.23 29.74 1.08
C GLY A 903 18.84 29.12 1.10
N TRP A 904 18.64 27.92 0.52
CA TRP A 904 17.47 27.09 0.78
C TRP A 904 17.64 26.41 2.15
N THR A 905 16.58 26.39 2.95
CA THR A 905 16.53 25.73 4.26
C THR A 905 15.14 25.15 4.51
N GLY A 906 15.09 23.95 5.05
CA GLY A 906 13.85 23.26 5.40
C GLY A 906 14.05 22.22 6.50
N THR A 907 12.98 21.48 6.83
CA THR A 907 13.04 20.40 7.84
C THR A 907 12.31 19.15 7.39
N MET A 908 12.91 17.98 7.62
CA MET A 908 12.24 16.68 7.55
C MET A 908 11.19 16.57 8.68
N PRO A 909 10.22 15.62 8.62
CA PRO A 909 9.15 15.53 9.62
C PRO A 909 9.59 15.15 11.04
N ASN A 910 10.72 14.46 11.21
CA ASN A 910 11.36 14.20 12.50
C ASN A 910 12.06 15.44 13.11
N GLY A 911 12.33 16.47 12.29
CA GLY A 911 13.02 17.70 12.68
C GLY A 911 14.40 17.90 12.05
N ASP A 912 14.91 16.94 11.26
CA ASP A 912 16.23 17.04 10.64
C ASP A 912 16.34 18.25 9.72
N ALA A 913 17.46 18.97 9.82
CA ALA A 913 17.67 20.24 9.13
C ALA A 913 18.21 20.01 7.71
N ILE A 914 17.36 20.25 6.72
CA ILE A 914 17.74 20.18 5.30
C ILE A 914 18.35 21.53 4.88
N ASN A 915 19.66 21.54 4.59
CA ASN A 915 20.41 22.74 4.22
C ASN A 915 21.67 22.38 3.39
N SER A 916 22.46 23.38 2.95
CA SER A 916 23.65 23.16 2.10
C SER A 916 24.82 22.41 2.76
N SER A 917 24.65 21.92 3.98
CA SER A 917 25.62 21.09 4.74
C SER A 917 25.07 19.70 5.07
N SER A 918 23.87 19.36 4.59
CA SER A 918 23.24 18.06 4.83
C SER A 918 23.99 16.93 4.10
N THR A 919 24.18 15.82 4.80
CA THR A 919 24.56 14.50 4.26
C THR A 919 23.33 13.60 4.11
N PHE A 920 23.49 12.43 3.47
CA PHE A 920 22.44 11.40 3.36
C PHE A 920 21.86 11.03 4.74
N ASP A 921 22.74 10.73 5.69
CA ASP A 921 22.45 10.41 7.09
C ASP A 921 21.78 11.58 7.84
N SER A 922 22.28 12.82 7.70
CA SER A 922 21.79 13.97 8.47
C SER A 922 20.34 14.39 8.21
N ILE A 923 19.70 13.85 7.17
CA ILE A 923 18.27 14.04 6.85
C ILE A 923 17.47 12.74 7.00
N ARG A 924 18.08 11.72 7.61
CA ARG A 924 17.55 10.38 7.87
C ARG A 924 18.03 9.93 9.26
N SER A 925 18.08 10.81 10.26
CA SER A 925 18.71 10.52 11.56
C SER A 925 18.08 9.35 12.32
N PHE A 926 16.90 8.89 11.92
CA PHE A 926 16.29 7.64 12.38
C PHE A 926 17.18 6.41 12.11
N TYR A 927 18.14 6.50 11.18
CA TYR A 927 19.13 5.46 10.97
C TYR A 927 20.07 5.26 12.16
N GLU A 928 20.31 6.29 12.98
CA GLU A 928 21.13 6.15 14.21
C GLU A 928 20.49 5.20 15.24
N ASP A 929 19.16 5.00 15.18
CA ASP A 929 18.40 4.07 16.03
C ASP A 929 18.35 2.63 15.45
N ASP A 930 18.88 2.38 14.25
CA ASP A 930 18.83 1.07 13.60
C ASP A 930 19.71 0.02 14.34
N PRO A 931 19.23 -1.22 14.58
CA PRO A 931 19.99 -2.26 15.27
C PRO A 931 21.36 -2.60 14.64
N ALA A 932 21.54 -2.33 13.35
CA ALA A 932 22.78 -2.53 12.60
C ALA A 932 23.62 -1.25 12.41
N TRP A 933 23.17 -0.08 12.88
CA TRP A 933 23.85 1.22 12.70
C TRP A 933 25.32 1.20 13.11
N SER A 934 25.63 0.54 14.22
CA SER A 934 27.02 0.39 14.72
C SER A 934 28.01 -0.24 13.72
N LYS A 935 27.52 -0.96 12.69
CA LYS A 935 28.36 -1.42 11.57
C LYS A 935 28.76 -0.26 10.64
N ILE A 936 27.85 0.69 10.40
CA ILE A 936 28.05 1.88 9.58
C ILE A 936 29.00 2.83 10.30
N GLU A 937 28.75 3.16 11.58
CA GLU A 937 29.64 3.97 12.40
C GLU A 937 31.09 3.43 12.38
N ALA A 938 31.24 2.11 12.55
CA ALA A 938 32.55 1.46 12.50
C ALA A 938 33.22 1.55 11.12
N TYR A 939 32.45 1.52 10.02
CA TYR A 939 32.98 1.66 8.67
C TYR A 939 33.41 3.10 8.37
N LEU A 940 32.54 4.08 8.67
CA LEU A 940 32.84 5.51 8.51
C LEU A 940 34.02 5.96 9.38
N ALA A 941 34.23 5.33 10.54
CA ALA A 941 35.43 5.52 11.37
C ALA A 941 36.73 4.90 10.79
N GLY A 942 36.70 4.37 9.56
CA GLY A 942 37.85 3.74 8.87
C GLY A 942 37.98 2.24 9.10
N GLY A 943 36.89 1.57 9.48
CA GLY A 943 36.82 0.11 9.62
C GLY A 943 36.75 -0.63 8.28
N ALA A 944 36.46 -1.93 8.35
CA ALA A 944 36.19 -2.74 7.15
C ALA A 944 34.76 -2.49 6.65
N ALA A 945 34.54 -2.63 5.34
CA ALA A 945 33.21 -2.55 4.74
C ALA A 945 32.26 -3.55 5.41
N PRO A 946 31.03 -3.13 5.76
CA PRO A 946 30.10 -3.95 6.51
C PRO A 946 29.52 -5.06 5.63
N SER A 947 29.21 -6.19 6.25
CA SER A 947 28.52 -7.30 5.58
C SER A 947 27.14 -7.55 6.20
N PHE A 948 26.20 -7.87 5.32
CA PHE A 948 24.78 -8.11 5.59
C PHE A 948 24.32 -9.35 4.84
N THR A 949 23.28 -10.00 5.34
CA THR A 949 22.60 -11.10 4.67
C THR A 949 21.15 -10.66 4.53
N TYR A 950 20.74 -10.24 3.33
CA TYR A 950 19.45 -9.57 3.12
C TYR A 950 18.36 -10.51 2.62
N HIS A 951 17.18 -10.34 3.21
CA HIS A 951 15.94 -11.01 2.85
C HIS A 951 15.02 -10.06 2.08
N ARG A 952 15.52 -9.58 0.92
CA ARG A 952 14.72 -8.77 -0.01
C ARG A 952 13.48 -9.55 -0.44
N PHE A 953 12.29 -8.99 -0.23
CA PHE A 953 11.02 -9.67 -0.49
C PHE A 953 10.92 -10.16 -1.94
N TRP A 954 11.34 -9.33 -2.90
CA TRP A 954 11.35 -9.69 -4.31
C TRP A 954 12.22 -10.93 -4.56
N ALA A 955 13.43 -11.01 -3.98
CA ALA A 955 14.36 -12.10 -4.21
C ALA A 955 13.81 -13.43 -3.64
N GLN A 956 13.21 -13.39 -2.43
CA GLN A 956 12.60 -14.59 -1.84
C GLN A 956 11.39 -15.06 -2.64
N ALA A 957 10.55 -14.14 -3.10
CA ALA A 957 9.45 -14.46 -3.99
C ALA A 957 9.95 -15.05 -5.31
N ASP A 958 11.04 -14.52 -5.87
CA ASP A 958 11.63 -14.97 -7.13
C ASP A 958 12.23 -16.38 -7.03
N ILE A 959 12.92 -16.69 -5.93
CA ILE A 959 13.41 -18.05 -5.62
C ILE A 959 12.24 -19.02 -5.49
N ALA A 960 11.18 -18.66 -4.77
CA ALA A 960 9.98 -19.48 -4.66
C ALA A 960 9.33 -19.73 -6.04
N LEU A 961 9.15 -18.67 -6.83
CA LEU A 961 8.65 -18.76 -8.20
C LEU A 961 9.51 -19.66 -9.08
N ALA A 962 10.84 -19.65 -8.89
CA ALA A 962 11.76 -20.48 -9.65
C ALA A 962 11.60 -21.97 -9.33
N MET A 963 11.44 -22.32 -8.04
CA MET A 963 11.09 -23.68 -7.62
C MET A 963 9.73 -24.09 -8.24
N GLY A 964 8.69 -23.26 -8.09
CA GLY A 964 7.35 -23.57 -8.60
C GLY A 964 7.25 -23.69 -10.14
N SER A 965 8.08 -22.93 -10.87
CA SER A 965 8.15 -22.98 -12.34
C SER A 965 8.94 -24.20 -12.83
N TYR A 966 10.02 -24.57 -12.14
CA TYR A 966 10.75 -25.81 -12.43
C TYR A 966 9.85 -27.04 -12.20
N ALA A 967 9.10 -27.05 -11.08
CA ALA A 967 8.10 -28.07 -10.75
C ALA A 967 6.94 -28.18 -11.75
N GLU A 968 6.63 -27.13 -12.52
CA GLU A 968 5.57 -27.15 -13.53
C GLU A 968 6.05 -27.69 -14.89
N LEU A 969 7.32 -27.48 -15.22
CA LEU A 969 7.81 -27.57 -16.60
C LEU A 969 8.87 -28.65 -16.82
N LEU A 970 9.68 -28.97 -15.80
CA LEU A 970 10.85 -29.86 -15.91
C LEU A 970 10.85 -31.02 -14.89
N GLU A 971 9.75 -31.20 -14.14
CA GLU A 971 9.50 -32.30 -13.21
C GLU A 971 8.16 -33.00 -13.52
#